data_AF-A0A1L9UNR3-F1
#
_entry.id   AF-A0A1L9UNR3-F1
#
_cell.length_a   1.000
_cell.length_b   1.000
_cell.length_c   1.000
_cell.angle_alpha   90.00
_cell.angle_beta   90.00
_cell.angle_gamma   90.00
#
_symmetry.space_group_name_H-M   'P 1'
#
loop_
_entity.id
_entity.type
_entity.pdbx_description
1 polymer ?
#
loop_
_entity_poly.entity_id
_entity_poly.type
_entity_poly.pdbx_seq_one_letter_code
_entity_poly.pdbx_strand_id
1 'polypeptide(L)'
;MIIMAAATIELPFISSHYAIAESTLSTLTTAPTVELVNQLLEAITTKAREHDELKSDKIRLEVELDNAVRSRDNKIKVLKSSVEKGHAEVEETRKKLHESENIRSTLESEIATLKSSSTSNESEASSLKSRISSLEASNRDTLSLLESKSAAYDKLAEELSAQHKKTIELRRELSTAEQNLQAANSASASAKFREQSLQQDLELTKKNNEWFETELKTKSAEYLKFRKEKSARISELQRENEEISANVDSLRRSENALKSRLDEVEQRYEEALSSINQLREDAIKATESFRIELDSASRLAELQSNAAETSKQRAKECQLALDKAREDAAEQISRLRVEIETEHADKEAAERRVAELELTVSQLESDGFAGRRSMSPALNGAGPSTPMRPSTPIGAFSPRASRGKGGLTLTQMYTEYDKMRTSLAMEQKTNQELRSTLDEMVQDLEASKPEIDELRADHGRLENAVVEMSNILETAGKERDDATKEARKWQGQVEGLAREGDILRQQLRDLSAQIKVLVLENAILKEGETTYDREELEKIARQEIDDSSADLNPTGRFISRNLMTFKDLHELQEQNVTLRRMLRELGDKMEGAEAREQDAIRQQEQEELKELRIRVQTYRDEIANLVAQTKSYVKERDTFRSMLTRRRQTVGDASVFSQSLPLGAAPPAASVESAKDAPDYADLLRKVQAHFDSFREESATDHAALKQQVNELSRKNSELMSEISRSSSQLVAATQRAELLQGNFDMLKNENAEMQKRYATLLENANRQDIRTQQAAEDLVETKGLVESLQRENANLKAEKDLWKNIEKRLIEDNETLRNERGRLDSLNANLQTILNEREHTDAESRRRLQSSVESLESELQSTKRKLNDEVEEGKKASLRREYEHELSQVCLLPPLKRLRFRRKARRVA
;
A
#
# COMPACT_ATOMS: atom_id res chain seq x y z
N MET A 1 135.70 -172.57 -131.48
CA MET A 1 136.49 -173.52 -130.67
C MET A 1 135.51 -174.61 -130.21
N ILE A 2 135.70 -175.91 -130.49
CA ILE A 2 136.92 -176.73 -130.33
C ILE A 2 137.31 -176.68 -128.85
N ILE A 3 137.12 -177.73 -128.06
CA ILE A 3 137.90 -178.98 -128.11
C ILE A 3 137.00 -180.23 -128.11
N MET A 4 137.45 -181.28 -128.82
CA MET A 4 136.89 -182.63 -128.72
C MET A 4 137.55 -183.38 -127.55
N ALA A 5 136.75 -184.09 -126.75
CA ALA A 5 137.24 -185.05 -125.76
C ALA A 5 136.47 -186.38 -125.93
N ALA A 6 137.17 -187.51 -125.77
CA ALA A 6 136.57 -188.83 -125.90
C ALA A 6 135.74 -189.19 -124.67
N ALA A 7 134.75 -190.09 -124.83
CA ALA A 7 133.80 -190.42 -123.79
C ALA A 7 134.41 -191.25 -122.65
N THR A 8 134.79 -190.58 -121.55
CA THR A 8 134.93 -191.20 -120.24
C THR A 8 133.58 -191.18 -119.53
N ILE A 9 132.92 -192.34 -119.45
CA ILE A 9 131.74 -192.52 -118.60
C ILE A 9 132.23 -192.46 -117.15
N GLU A 10 131.77 -191.48 -116.35
CA GLU A 10 132.15 -191.37 -114.95
C GLU A 10 131.41 -192.41 -114.09
N LEU A 11 132.01 -193.61 -114.07
CA LEU A 11 131.62 -194.75 -113.26
C LEU A 11 131.41 -194.38 -111.76
N PRO A 12 132.23 -193.53 -111.10
CA PRO A 12 132.00 -193.15 -109.69
C PRO A 12 130.72 -192.35 -109.47
N PHE A 13 130.39 -191.44 -110.40
CA PHE A 13 129.20 -190.61 -110.30
C PHE A 13 127.93 -191.45 -110.52
N ILE A 14 127.92 -192.30 -111.55
CA ILE A 14 126.78 -193.20 -111.80
C ILE A 14 126.64 -194.22 -110.67
N SER A 15 127.76 -194.74 -110.15
CA SER A 15 127.80 -195.66 -109.00
C SER A 15 127.17 -195.04 -107.75
N SER A 16 127.59 -193.83 -107.36
CA SER A 16 127.08 -193.16 -106.16
C SER A 16 125.65 -192.65 -106.33
N HIS A 17 125.27 -192.12 -107.51
CA HIS A 17 123.98 -191.49 -107.72
C HIS A 17 122.83 -192.50 -107.95
N TYR A 18 123.14 -193.72 -108.42
CA TYR A 18 122.17 -194.80 -108.65
C TYR A 18 122.40 -196.05 -107.78
N ALA A 19 123.38 -196.04 -106.87
CA ALA A 19 123.72 -197.15 -105.96
C ALA A 19 124.08 -198.48 -106.66
N ILE A 20 124.78 -198.41 -107.79
CA ILE A 20 125.30 -199.57 -108.54
C ILE A 20 126.80 -199.70 -108.26
N ALA A 21 127.37 -200.92 -108.23
CA ALA A 21 128.82 -201.09 -108.08
C ALA A 21 129.60 -200.55 -109.29
N GLU A 22 130.71 -199.86 -109.04
CA GLU A 22 131.56 -199.30 -110.09
C GLU A 22 132.18 -200.39 -111.01
N SER A 23 132.44 -201.57 -110.45
CA SER A 23 132.97 -202.74 -111.18
C SER A 23 131.97 -203.36 -112.17
N THR A 24 130.66 -203.32 -111.91
CA THR A 24 129.65 -203.75 -112.89
C THR A 24 129.48 -202.72 -114.00
N LEU A 25 129.46 -201.43 -113.66
CA LEU A 25 129.47 -200.35 -114.67
C LEU A 25 130.72 -200.40 -115.58
N SER A 26 131.88 -200.78 -115.02
CA SER A 26 133.13 -200.95 -115.79
C SER A 26 133.12 -202.19 -116.70
N THR A 27 132.46 -203.29 -116.31
CA THR A 27 132.37 -204.48 -117.18
C THR A 27 131.32 -204.28 -118.28
N LEU A 28 130.26 -203.50 -118.00
CA LEU A 28 129.23 -203.11 -118.98
C LEU A 28 129.80 -202.45 -120.24
N THR A 29 130.87 -201.66 -120.11
CA THR A 29 131.51 -200.95 -121.24
C THR A 29 132.49 -201.83 -122.03
N THR A 30 133.05 -202.88 -121.43
CA THR A 30 134.02 -203.76 -122.10
C THR A 30 133.41 -205.06 -122.64
N ALA A 31 132.37 -205.60 -122.01
CA ALA A 31 131.69 -206.84 -122.40
C ALA A 31 130.26 -206.90 -121.81
N PRO A 32 129.24 -206.35 -122.48
CA PRO A 32 127.88 -206.28 -121.95
C PRO A 32 127.14 -207.63 -121.97
N THR A 33 126.46 -207.96 -120.87
CA THR A 33 125.48 -209.06 -120.76
C THR A 33 124.12 -208.53 -120.28
N VAL A 34 123.06 -209.34 -120.44
CA VAL A 34 121.66 -208.88 -120.29
C VAL A 34 121.32 -208.53 -118.83
N GLU A 35 121.71 -209.34 -117.84
CA GLU A 35 121.55 -209.01 -116.41
C GLU A 35 122.16 -207.66 -116.05
N LEU A 36 123.35 -207.36 -116.59
CA LEU A 36 124.14 -206.18 -116.28
C LEU A 36 123.49 -204.89 -116.82
N VAL A 37 122.82 -204.94 -117.97
CA VAL A 37 122.01 -203.82 -118.49
C VAL A 37 120.73 -203.65 -117.67
N ASN A 38 120.08 -204.74 -117.26
CA ASN A 38 118.84 -204.68 -116.48
C ASN A 38 119.06 -204.06 -115.10
N GLN A 39 120.16 -204.39 -114.40
CA GLN A 39 120.50 -203.76 -113.11
C GLN A 39 120.68 -202.23 -113.23
N LEU A 40 121.27 -201.76 -114.33
CA LEU A 40 121.42 -200.31 -114.59
C LEU A 40 120.05 -199.64 -114.76
N LEU A 41 119.16 -200.24 -115.56
CA LEU A 41 117.84 -199.68 -115.83
C LEU A 41 116.93 -199.69 -114.58
N GLU A 42 116.98 -200.76 -113.78
CA GLU A 42 116.17 -200.88 -112.56
C GLU A 42 116.54 -199.81 -111.52
N ALA A 43 117.84 -199.58 -111.30
CA ALA A 43 118.34 -198.56 -110.39
C ALA A 43 118.10 -197.10 -110.87
N ILE A 44 118.13 -196.86 -112.19
CA ILE A 44 117.69 -195.58 -112.76
C ILE A 44 116.19 -195.37 -112.52
N THR A 45 115.38 -196.44 -112.62
CA THR A 45 113.92 -196.38 -112.43
C THR A 45 113.52 -196.09 -110.98
N THR A 46 114.23 -196.63 -109.99
CA THR A 46 113.98 -196.32 -108.57
C THR A 46 114.30 -194.87 -108.23
N LYS A 47 115.48 -194.36 -108.63
CA LYS A 47 115.87 -192.97 -108.37
C LYS A 47 114.98 -191.93 -109.06
N ALA A 48 114.43 -192.24 -110.23
CA ALA A 48 113.45 -191.38 -110.89
C ALA A 48 112.17 -191.21 -110.05
N ARG A 49 111.68 -192.29 -109.44
CA ARG A 49 110.44 -192.26 -108.62
C ARG A 49 110.60 -191.43 -107.34
N GLU A 50 111.70 -191.62 -106.60
CA GLU A 50 111.99 -190.84 -105.38
C GLU A 50 112.01 -189.33 -105.64
N HIS A 51 112.56 -188.91 -106.79
CA HIS A 51 112.65 -187.50 -107.17
C HIS A 51 111.27 -186.90 -107.44
N ASP A 52 110.38 -187.62 -108.14
CA ASP A 52 109.04 -187.11 -108.46
C ASP A 52 108.11 -187.09 -107.24
N GLU A 53 108.25 -188.02 -106.30
CA GLU A 53 107.54 -187.96 -105.01
C GLU A 53 107.93 -186.72 -104.21
N LEU A 54 109.24 -186.47 -103.98
CA LEU A 54 109.75 -185.28 -103.28
C LEU A 54 109.32 -183.96 -103.94
N LYS A 55 109.22 -183.95 -105.27
CA LYS A 55 108.76 -182.79 -106.04
C LYS A 55 107.27 -182.50 -105.84
N SER A 56 106.46 -183.54 -105.61
CA SER A 56 105.03 -183.39 -105.33
C SER A 56 104.74 -182.81 -103.94
N ASP A 57 105.41 -183.30 -102.89
CA ASP A 57 105.23 -182.82 -101.52
C ASP A 57 105.66 -181.36 -101.35
N LYS A 58 106.73 -180.94 -102.05
CA LYS A 58 107.14 -179.53 -102.08
C LYS A 58 106.00 -178.61 -102.53
N ILE A 59 105.34 -178.94 -103.65
CA ILE A 59 104.25 -178.14 -104.22
C ILE A 59 103.07 -178.06 -103.26
N ARG A 60 102.78 -179.15 -102.53
CA ARG A 60 101.70 -179.18 -101.53
C ARG A 60 101.94 -178.19 -100.39
N LEU A 61 103.17 -178.17 -99.85
CA LEU A 61 103.55 -177.27 -98.75
C LEU A 61 103.55 -175.79 -99.15
N GLU A 62 103.96 -175.45 -100.39
CA GLU A 62 103.90 -174.07 -100.90
C GLU A 62 102.45 -173.56 -100.95
N VAL A 63 101.48 -174.40 -101.34
CA VAL A 63 100.04 -174.04 -101.38
C VAL A 63 99.41 -173.93 -99.98
N GLU A 64 99.81 -174.79 -99.04
CA GLU A 64 99.34 -174.71 -97.64
C GLU A 64 99.79 -173.39 -96.96
N LEU A 65 101.03 -172.94 -97.22
CA LEU A 65 101.57 -171.68 -96.70
C LEU A 65 100.83 -170.45 -97.26
N ASP A 66 100.63 -170.39 -98.57
CA ASP A 66 100.07 -169.22 -99.27
C ASP A 66 98.62 -168.93 -98.85
N ASN A 67 97.84 -169.99 -98.56
CA ASN A 67 96.50 -169.87 -97.98
C ASN A 67 96.51 -169.36 -96.53
N ALA A 68 97.47 -169.78 -95.71
CA ALA A 68 97.61 -169.32 -94.33
C ALA A 68 97.94 -167.82 -94.23
N VAL A 69 98.78 -167.30 -95.14
CA VAL A 69 99.11 -165.87 -95.24
C VAL A 69 97.87 -165.04 -95.60
N ARG A 70 97.18 -165.37 -96.71
CA ARG A 70 95.97 -164.65 -97.15
C ARG A 70 94.87 -164.58 -96.08
N SER A 71 94.71 -165.66 -95.30
CA SER A 71 93.77 -165.72 -94.18
C SER A 71 94.11 -164.71 -93.07
N ARG A 72 95.40 -164.52 -92.74
CA ARG A 72 95.83 -163.56 -91.71
C ARG A 72 95.71 -162.11 -92.16
N ASP A 73 96.07 -161.77 -93.40
CA ASP A 73 95.97 -160.39 -93.91
C ASP A 73 94.53 -159.86 -93.91
N ASN A 74 93.56 -160.69 -94.33
CA ASN A 74 92.15 -160.33 -94.26
C ASN A 74 91.70 -160.04 -92.82
N LYS A 75 92.17 -160.84 -91.84
CA LYS A 75 91.83 -160.63 -90.42
C LYS A 75 92.46 -159.36 -89.84
N ILE A 76 93.66 -158.98 -90.29
CA ILE A 76 94.32 -157.72 -89.92
C ILE A 76 93.55 -156.51 -90.47
N LYS A 77 93.08 -156.55 -91.73
CA LYS A 77 92.26 -155.47 -92.32
C LYS A 77 90.97 -155.21 -91.54
N VAL A 78 90.25 -156.26 -91.14
CA VAL A 78 88.99 -156.13 -90.38
C VAL A 78 89.23 -155.53 -88.98
N LEU A 79 90.34 -155.87 -88.31
CA LEU A 79 90.67 -155.29 -87.01
C LEU A 79 91.03 -153.80 -87.11
N LYS A 80 91.77 -153.38 -88.14
CA LYS A 80 92.11 -151.95 -88.34
C LYS A 80 90.87 -151.07 -88.51
N SER A 81 89.96 -151.43 -89.42
CA SER A 81 88.75 -150.63 -89.67
C SER A 81 87.78 -150.59 -88.48
N SER A 82 87.82 -151.61 -87.61
CA SER A 82 87.09 -151.59 -86.33
C SER A 82 87.67 -150.58 -85.34
N VAL A 83 89.01 -150.48 -85.23
CA VAL A 83 89.69 -149.53 -84.34
C VAL A 83 89.52 -148.10 -84.83
N GLU A 84 89.64 -147.87 -86.13
CA GLU A 84 89.47 -146.54 -86.75
C GLU A 84 88.04 -145.98 -86.52
N LYS A 85 87.00 -146.82 -86.62
CA LYS A 85 85.63 -146.43 -86.27
C LYS A 85 85.47 -146.05 -84.79
N GLY A 86 85.90 -146.93 -83.88
CA GLY A 86 85.79 -146.68 -82.44
C GLY A 86 86.52 -145.42 -81.99
N HIS A 87 87.62 -145.04 -82.67
CA HIS A 87 88.34 -143.82 -82.34
C HIS A 87 87.57 -142.54 -82.74
N ALA A 88 86.82 -142.57 -83.85
CA ALA A 88 85.98 -141.46 -84.30
C ALA A 88 84.75 -141.23 -83.40
N GLU A 89 84.13 -142.30 -82.90
CA GLU A 89 82.98 -142.23 -81.97
C GLU A 89 83.39 -141.59 -80.62
N VAL A 90 84.62 -141.82 -80.16
CA VAL A 90 85.20 -141.19 -78.95
C VAL A 90 85.54 -139.70 -79.17
N GLU A 91 85.94 -139.31 -80.39
CA GLU A 91 86.13 -137.90 -80.78
C GLU A 91 84.80 -137.12 -80.78
N GLU A 92 83.73 -137.70 -81.33
CA GLU A 92 82.42 -137.05 -81.45
C GLU A 92 81.74 -136.87 -80.09
N THR A 93 81.79 -137.90 -79.24
CA THR A 93 81.18 -137.85 -77.89
C THR A 93 81.87 -136.83 -76.98
N ARG A 94 83.19 -136.62 -77.10
CA ARG A 94 83.92 -135.58 -76.35
C ARG A 94 83.51 -134.15 -76.75
N LYS A 95 83.26 -133.90 -78.04
CA LYS A 95 82.81 -132.58 -78.53
C LYS A 95 81.44 -132.23 -77.94
N LYS A 96 80.48 -133.16 -78.03
CA LYS A 96 79.12 -133.01 -77.47
C LYS A 96 79.13 -132.79 -75.95
N LEU A 97 80.03 -133.45 -75.21
CA LEU A 97 80.17 -133.22 -73.77
C LEU A 97 80.61 -131.78 -73.48
N HIS A 98 81.66 -131.29 -74.14
CA HIS A 98 82.18 -129.95 -73.91
C HIS A 98 81.19 -128.83 -74.32
N GLU A 99 80.45 -129.02 -75.41
CA GLU A 99 79.33 -128.15 -75.79
C GLU A 99 78.28 -128.05 -74.67
N SER A 100 77.92 -129.17 -74.04
CA SER A 100 76.94 -129.19 -72.94
C SER A 100 77.42 -128.51 -71.66
N GLU A 101 78.72 -128.60 -71.33
CA GLU A 101 79.32 -127.94 -70.17
C GLU A 101 79.33 -126.41 -70.33
N ASN A 102 79.66 -125.92 -71.53
CA ASN A 102 79.64 -124.49 -71.85
C ASN A 102 78.21 -123.91 -71.72
N ILE A 103 77.20 -124.61 -72.24
CA ILE A 103 75.78 -124.21 -72.12
C ILE A 103 75.31 -124.20 -70.65
N ARG A 104 75.75 -125.16 -69.83
CA ARG A 104 75.43 -125.14 -68.39
C ARG A 104 76.07 -123.94 -67.70
N SER A 105 77.32 -123.61 -68.04
CA SER A 105 78.03 -122.46 -67.46
C SER A 105 77.37 -121.12 -67.78
N THR A 106 76.84 -120.93 -69.00
CA THR A 106 76.15 -119.67 -69.36
C THR A 106 74.82 -119.55 -68.61
N LEU A 107 74.01 -120.60 -68.56
CA LEU A 107 72.73 -120.60 -67.86
C LEU A 107 72.87 -120.39 -66.35
N GLU A 108 73.90 -120.96 -65.72
CA GLU A 108 74.19 -120.71 -64.29
C GLU A 108 74.56 -119.25 -64.02
N SER A 109 75.23 -118.57 -64.98
CA SER A 109 75.52 -117.13 -64.87
C SER A 109 74.27 -116.25 -65.04
N GLU A 110 73.37 -116.59 -65.96
CA GLU A 110 72.10 -115.87 -66.17
C GLU A 110 71.16 -116.03 -64.96
N ILE A 111 71.09 -117.22 -64.36
CA ILE A 111 70.32 -117.46 -63.14
C ILE A 111 70.89 -116.65 -61.96
N ALA A 112 72.21 -116.46 -61.90
CA ALA A 112 72.83 -115.63 -60.86
C ALA A 112 72.51 -114.13 -61.04
N THR A 113 72.61 -113.59 -62.26
CA THR A 113 72.29 -112.18 -62.53
C THR A 113 70.81 -111.87 -62.31
N LEU A 114 69.90 -112.73 -62.81
CA LEU A 114 68.45 -112.59 -62.60
C LEU A 114 68.04 -112.64 -61.13
N LYS A 115 68.70 -113.47 -60.31
CA LYS A 115 68.48 -113.46 -58.85
C LYS A 115 68.92 -112.14 -58.23
N SER A 116 70.09 -111.62 -58.61
CA SER A 116 70.60 -110.35 -58.05
C SER A 116 69.70 -109.15 -58.40
N SER A 117 69.22 -109.05 -59.65
CA SER A 117 68.29 -107.98 -60.06
C SER A 117 66.91 -108.15 -59.43
N SER A 118 66.40 -109.36 -59.30
CA SER A 118 65.16 -109.63 -58.56
C SER A 118 65.24 -109.14 -57.12
N THR A 119 66.34 -109.41 -56.41
CA THR A 119 66.51 -108.93 -55.02
C THR A 119 66.72 -107.41 -54.93
N SER A 120 67.36 -106.77 -55.92
CA SER A 120 67.47 -105.30 -55.98
C SER A 120 66.08 -104.68 -56.14
N ASN A 121 65.32 -105.13 -57.14
CA ASN A 121 63.98 -104.63 -57.45
C ASN A 121 63.00 -104.81 -56.28
N GLU A 122 63.09 -105.92 -55.54
CA GLU A 122 62.25 -106.16 -54.36
C GLU A 122 62.64 -105.21 -53.20
N SER A 123 63.93 -104.95 -53.01
CA SER A 123 64.40 -103.96 -52.03
C SER A 123 63.94 -102.54 -52.38
N GLU A 124 64.04 -102.14 -53.65
CA GLU A 124 63.57 -100.86 -54.17
C GLU A 124 62.05 -100.72 -53.99
N ALA A 125 61.28 -101.73 -54.39
CA ALA A 125 59.83 -101.77 -54.18
C ALA A 125 59.43 -101.67 -52.70
N SER A 126 60.20 -102.26 -51.78
CA SER A 126 59.99 -102.11 -50.34
C SER A 126 60.24 -100.67 -49.86
N SER A 127 61.28 -100.01 -50.36
CA SER A 127 61.64 -98.63 -50.02
C SER A 127 60.64 -97.60 -50.60
N LEU A 128 60.11 -97.85 -51.80
CA LEU A 128 59.08 -97.03 -52.40
C LEU A 128 57.76 -97.16 -51.62
N LYS A 129 57.38 -98.38 -51.19
CA LYS A 129 56.20 -98.59 -50.32
C LYS A 129 56.33 -97.88 -48.97
N SER A 130 57.49 -97.95 -48.31
CA SER A 130 57.69 -97.24 -47.04
C SER A 130 57.71 -95.72 -47.23
N ARG A 131 58.27 -95.22 -48.34
CA ARG A 131 58.24 -93.79 -48.68
C ARG A 131 56.83 -93.29 -49.00
N ILE A 132 56.03 -94.06 -49.74
CA ILE A 132 54.61 -93.74 -50.00
C ILE A 132 53.84 -93.69 -48.68
N SER A 133 53.96 -94.70 -47.82
CA SER A 133 53.29 -94.73 -46.50
C SER A 133 53.68 -93.52 -45.63
N SER A 134 54.96 -93.16 -45.61
CA SER A 134 55.47 -91.96 -44.92
C SER A 134 54.91 -90.65 -45.48
N LEU A 135 54.78 -90.54 -46.82
CA LEU A 135 54.20 -89.36 -47.47
C LEU A 135 52.68 -89.27 -47.25
N GLU A 136 51.96 -90.39 -47.27
CA GLU A 136 50.53 -90.38 -46.94
C GLU A 136 50.27 -90.00 -45.48
N ALA A 137 51.08 -90.49 -44.54
CA ALA A 137 51.00 -90.09 -43.14
C ALA A 137 51.24 -88.58 -43.00
N SER A 138 52.34 -88.08 -43.56
CA SER A 138 52.64 -86.64 -43.58
C SER A 138 51.52 -85.81 -44.24
N ASN A 139 50.88 -86.31 -45.30
CA ASN A 139 49.76 -85.62 -45.94
C ASN A 139 48.54 -85.55 -45.02
N ARG A 140 48.17 -86.64 -44.34
CA ARG A 140 47.08 -86.67 -43.32
C ARG A 140 47.37 -85.71 -42.16
N ASP A 141 48.62 -85.66 -41.71
CA ASP A 141 49.05 -84.72 -40.66
C ASP A 141 48.96 -83.26 -41.15
N THR A 142 49.37 -82.96 -42.39
CA THR A 142 49.23 -81.60 -42.94
C THR A 142 47.78 -81.20 -43.20
N LEU A 143 46.89 -82.14 -43.57
CA LEU A 143 45.47 -81.87 -43.76
C LEU A 143 44.76 -81.59 -42.44
N SER A 144 44.99 -82.40 -41.40
CA SER A 144 44.43 -82.12 -40.06
C SER A 144 44.99 -80.82 -39.45
N LEU A 145 46.25 -80.47 -39.74
CA LEU A 145 46.81 -79.16 -39.39
C LEU A 145 46.15 -78.01 -40.19
N LEU A 146 45.82 -78.21 -41.47
CA LEU A 146 45.09 -77.24 -42.29
C LEU A 146 43.67 -77.03 -41.76
N GLU A 147 42.94 -78.11 -41.48
CA GLU A 147 41.57 -78.11 -40.92
C GLU A 147 41.53 -77.41 -39.56
N SER A 148 42.46 -77.73 -38.65
CA SER A 148 42.55 -77.07 -37.34
C SER A 148 42.89 -75.58 -37.45
N LYS A 149 43.70 -75.18 -38.44
CA LYS A 149 43.97 -73.76 -38.74
C LYS A 149 42.77 -73.06 -39.37
N SER A 150 42.04 -73.69 -40.28
CA SER A 150 40.79 -73.14 -40.82
C SER A 150 39.81 -72.88 -39.68
N ALA A 151 39.50 -73.90 -38.88
CA ALA A 151 38.60 -73.78 -37.74
C ALA A 151 39.05 -72.75 -36.69
N ALA A 152 40.34 -72.43 -36.61
CA ALA A 152 40.87 -71.34 -35.78
C ALA A 152 40.67 -69.95 -36.45
N TYR A 153 40.86 -69.83 -37.76
CA TYR A 153 40.56 -68.61 -38.51
C TYR A 153 39.05 -68.32 -38.56
N ASP A 154 38.21 -69.34 -38.72
CA ASP A 154 36.75 -69.22 -38.72
C ASP A 154 36.26 -68.69 -37.37
N LYS A 155 36.74 -69.27 -36.25
CA LYS A 155 36.48 -68.75 -34.90
C LYS A 155 36.98 -67.32 -34.68
N LEU A 156 38.19 -67.00 -35.16
CA LEU A 156 38.75 -65.65 -35.05
C LEU A 156 37.91 -64.64 -35.86
N ALA A 157 37.36 -65.03 -37.00
CA ALA A 157 36.44 -64.21 -37.79
C ALA A 157 35.09 -64.03 -37.09
N GLU A 158 34.53 -65.09 -36.49
CA GLU A 158 33.33 -65.00 -35.64
C GLU A 158 33.54 -64.06 -34.45
N GLU A 159 34.62 -64.23 -33.69
CA GLU A 159 35.00 -63.38 -32.56
C GLU A 159 35.18 -61.91 -32.98
N LEU A 160 35.92 -61.65 -34.07
CA LEU A 160 36.10 -60.29 -34.60
C LEU A 160 34.76 -59.69 -35.04
N SER A 161 33.87 -60.46 -35.66
CA SER A 161 32.52 -60.00 -36.01
C SER A 161 31.66 -59.68 -34.77
N ALA A 162 31.82 -60.44 -33.69
CA ALA A 162 31.12 -60.23 -32.43
C ALA A 162 31.63 -58.97 -31.70
N GLN A 163 32.95 -58.77 -31.64
CA GLN A 163 33.53 -57.53 -31.11
C GLN A 163 33.15 -56.31 -31.95
N HIS A 164 33.04 -56.46 -33.28
CA HIS A 164 32.60 -55.36 -34.16
C HIS A 164 31.13 -54.99 -33.92
N LYS A 165 30.22 -55.97 -33.82
CA LYS A 165 28.81 -55.76 -33.44
C LYS A 165 28.71 -55.06 -32.08
N LYS A 166 29.41 -55.58 -31.06
CA LYS A 166 29.48 -54.98 -29.72
C LYS A 166 30.03 -53.55 -29.73
N THR A 167 30.99 -53.25 -30.61
CA THR A 167 31.53 -51.89 -30.78
C THR A 167 30.50 -50.94 -31.41
N ILE A 168 29.66 -51.42 -32.33
CA ILE A 168 28.55 -50.64 -32.92
C ILE A 168 27.45 -50.41 -31.87
N GLU A 169 27.11 -51.44 -31.09
CA GLU A 169 26.13 -51.37 -30.00
C GLU A 169 26.58 -50.35 -28.93
N LEU A 170 27.80 -50.47 -28.40
CA LEU A 170 28.36 -49.52 -27.43
C LEU A 170 28.45 -48.08 -27.97
N ARG A 171 28.75 -47.89 -29.27
CA ARG A 171 28.73 -46.55 -29.90
C ARG A 171 27.31 -45.98 -30.02
N ARG A 172 26.32 -46.82 -30.30
CA ARG A 172 24.91 -46.43 -30.33
C ARG A 172 24.42 -46.07 -28.92
N GLU A 173 24.75 -46.87 -27.92
CA GLU A 173 24.47 -46.59 -26.51
C GLU A 173 25.09 -45.27 -26.07
N LEU A 174 26.40 -45.06 -26.33
CA LEU A 174 27.10 -43.80 -26.07
C LEU A 174 26.38 -42.61 -26.70
N SER A 175 26.06 -42.69 -28.00
CA SER A 175 25.36 -41.61 -28.70
C SER A 175 23.97 -41.31 -28.12
N THR A 176 23.22 -42.34 -27.69
CA THR A 176 21.94 -42.11 -26.98
C THR A 176 22.14 -41.53 -25.58
N ALA A 177 23.20 -41.88 -24.87
CA ALA A 177 23.54 -41.30 -23.57
C ALA A 177 23.96 -39.83 -23.70
N GLU A 178 24.75 -39.49 -24.73
CA GLU A 178 25.13 -38.11 -25.08
C GLU A 178 23.89 -37.27 -25.45
N GLN A 179 22.99 -37.80 -26.27
CA GLN A 179 21.72 -37.13 -26.62
C GLN A 179 20.83 -36.91 -25.39
N ASN A 180 20.70 -37.92 -24.51
CA ASN A 180 19.94 -37.80 -23.26
C ASN A 180 20.58 -36.80 -22.29
N LEU A 181 21.91 -36.73 -22.21
CA LEU A 181 22.65 -35.76 -21.41
C LEU A 181 22.48 -34.33 -21.96
N GLN A 182 22.50 -34.16 -23.29
CA GLN A 182 22.20 -32.86 -23.91
C GLN A 182 20.76 -32.41 -23.65
N ALA A 183 19.79 -33.33 -23.71
CA ALA A 183 18.39 -33.05 -23.40
C ALA A 183 18.17 -32.74 -21.90
N ALA A 184 18.85 -33.45 -21.00
CA ALA A 184 18.81 -33.16 -19.57
C ALA A 184 19.44 -31.80 -19.24
N ASN A 185 20.55 -31.44 -19.90
CA ASN A 185 21.19 -30.13 -19.75
C ASN A 185 20.33 -28.97 -20.27
N SER A 186 19.66 -29.13 -21.42
CA SER A 186 18.75 -28.09 -21.94
C SER A 186 17.47 -27.96 -21.11
N ALA A 187 16.94 -29.07 -20.59
CA ALA A 187 15.84 -29.07 -19.62
C ALA A 187 16.25 -28.38 -18.31
N SER A 188 17.45 -28.66 -17.78
CA SER A 188 18.00 -28.01 -16.58
C SER A 188 18.21 -26.51 -16.77
N ALA A 189 18.72 -26.08 -17.93
CA ALA A 189 18.83 -24.66 -18.27
C ALA A 189 17.45 -23.99 -18.35
N SER A 190 16.47 -24.63 -19.01
CA SER A 190 15.09 -24.14 -19.09
C SER A 190 14.40 -24.07 -17.72
N ALA A 191 14.71 -24.99 -16.81
CA ALA A 191 14.24 -24.97 -15.42
C ALA A 191 14.84 -23.78 -14.66
N LYS A 192 16.17 -23.58 -14.75
CA LYS A 192 16.86 -22.44 -14.11
C LYS A 192 16.37 -21.08 -14.61
N PHE A 193 16.11 -20.92 -15.90
CA PHE A 193 15.53 -19.67 -16.41
C PHE A 193 14.10 -19.43 -15.91
N ARG A 194 13.27 -20.47 -15.77
CA ARG A 194 11.95 -20.33 -15.10
C ARG A 194 12.09 -20.01 -13.62
N GLU A 195 13.03 -20.64 -12.92
CA GLU A 195 13.32 -20.39 -11.51
C GLU A 195 13.73 -18.92 -11.28
N GLN A 196 14.64 -18.40 -12.11
CA GLN A 196 15.08 -16.99 -12.07
C GLN A 196 13.94 -16.02 -12.38
N SER A 197 13.10 -16.32 -13.38
CA SER A 197 11.90 -15.51 -13.67
C SER A 197 10.95 -15.47 -12.47
N LEU A 198 10.64 -16.64 -11.89
CA LEU A 198 9.74 -16.73 -10.73
C LEU A 198 10.35 -16.08 -9.47
N GLN A 199 11.67 -16.12 -9.29
CA GLN A 199 12.37 -15.38 -8.24
C GLN A 199 12.25 -13.87 -8.44
N GLN A 200 12.40 -13.38 -9.68
CA GLN A 200 12.22 -11.97 -10.03
C GLN A 200 10.76 -11.51 -9.82
N ASP A 201 9.77 -12.30 -10.27
CA ASP A 201 8.35 -12.02 -10.07
C ASP A 201 7.97 -12.00 -8.57
N LEU A 202 8.56 -12.91 -7.79
CA LEU A 202 8.37 -12.98 -6.33
C LEU A 202 9.05 -11.80 -5.61
N GLU A 203 10.23 -11.35 -6.05
CA GLU A 203 10.85 -10.13 -5.55
C GLU A 203 10.05 -8.88 -5.88
N LEU A 204 9.54 -8.76 -7.11
CA LEU A 204 8.68 -7.63 -7.51
C LEU A 204 7.38 -7.64 -6.69
N THR A 205 6.78 -8.81 -6.47
CA THR A 205 5.58 -8.97 -5.63
C THR A 205 5.87 -8.57 -4.17
N LYS A 206 7.03 -8.93 -3.62
CA LYS A 206 7.46 -8.49 -2.28
C LYS A 206 7.64 -6.97 -2.21
N LYS A 207 8.37 -6.38 -3.15
CA LYS A 207 8.60 -4.92 -3.22
C LYS A 207 7.28 -4.14 -3.37
N ASN A 208 6.32 -4.69 -4.12
CA ASN A 208 4.97 -4.12 -4.23
C ASN A 208 4.19 -4.23 -2.90
N ASN A 209 4.23 -5.38 -2.22
CA ASN A 209 3.59 -5.54 -0.90
C ASN A 209 4.23 -4.64 0.17
N GLU A 210 5.56 -4.54 0.20
CA GLU A 210 6.31 -3.62 1.05
C GLU A 210 5.90 -2.17 0.79
N TRP A 211 5.76 -1.77 -0.48
CA TRP A 211 5.27 -0.45 -0.87
C TRP A 211 3.82 -0.21 -0.40
N PHE A 212 2.90 -1.14 -0.68
CA PHE A 212 1.51 -1.05 -0.21
C PHE A 212 1.41 -1.02 1.31
N GLU A 213 2.25 -1.76 2.05
CA GLU A 213 2.32 -1.68 3.50
C GLU A 213 2.85 -0.32 3.98
N THR A 214 3.88 0.24 3.33
CA THR A 214 4.36 1.59 3.68
C THR A 214 3.29 2.65 3.40
N GLU A 215 2.56 2.56 2.29
CA GLU A 215 1.51 3.52 1.96
C GLU A 215 0.27 3.35 2.85
N LEU A 216 -0.06 2.12 3.27
CA LEU A 216 -1.08 1.89 4.30
C LEU A 216 -0.66 2.51 5.65
N LYS A 217 0.63 2.42 6.01
CA LYS A 217 1.18 2.98 7.25
C LYS A 217 1.29 4.52 7.20
N THR A 218 1.67 5.13 6.08
CA THR A 218 1.64 6.59 5.90
C THR A 218 0.20 7.11 5.93
N LYS A 219 -0.72 6.52 5.16
CA LYS A 219 -2.12 6.97 5.12
C LYS A 219 -2.84 6.79 6.45
N SER A 220 -2.65 5.67 7.16
CA SER A 220 -3.21 5.50 8.50
C SER A 220 -2.62 6.48 9.52
N ALA A 221 -1.33 6.80 9.45
CA ALA A 221 -0.72 7.85 10.27
C ALA A 221 -1.23 9.26 9.91
N GLU A 222 -1.42 9.58 8.64
CA GLU A 222 -2.04 10.82 8.16
C GLU A 222 -3.49 10.95 8.66
N TYR A 223 -4.31 9.90 8.54
CA TYR A 223 -5.68 9.91 9.07
C TYR A 223 -5.72 10.04 10.61
N LEU A 224 -4.80 9.38 11.33
CA LEU A 224 -4.66 9.54 12.78
C LEU A 224 -4.25 10.97 13.17
N LYS A 225 -3.31 11.57 12.43
CA LYS A 225 -2.88 12.96 12.63
C LYS A 225 -4.03 13.93 12.35
N PHE A 226 -4.69 13.81 11.19
CA PHE A 226 -5.83 14.63 10.81
C PHE A 226 -6.98 14.50 11.83
N ARG A 227 -7.29 13.29 12.29
CA ARG A 227 -8.30 13.07 13.34
C ARG A 227 -7.91 13.78 14.64
N LYS A 228 -6.65 13.68 15.09
CA LYS A 228 -6.15 14.37 16.30
C LYS A 228 -6.20 15.89 16.14
N GLU A 229 -5.78 16.43 15.00
CA GLU A 229 -5.83 17.88 14.70
C GLU A 229 -7.27 18.41 14.63
N LYS A 230 -8.20 17.68 14.01
CA LYS A 230 -9.62 18.04 13.97
C LYS A 230 -10.30 17.91 15.33
N SER A 231 -10.03 16.85 16.10
CA SER A 231 -10.51 16.73 17.49
C SER A 231 -9.99 17.87 18.36
N ALA A 232 -8.70 18.21 18.27
CA ALA A 232 -8.13 19.35 19.00
C ALA A 232 -8.80 20.68 18.63
N ARG A 233 -8.99 20.97 17.33
CA ARG A 233 -9.68 22.20 16.91
C ARG A 233 -11.18 22.20 17.27
N ILE A 234 -11.84 21.05 17.34
CA ILE A 234 -13.21 20.94 17.86
C ILE A 234 -13.24 21.31 19.35
N SER A 235 -12.34 20.75 20.18
CA SER A 235 -12.27 21.09 21.61
C SER A 235 -11.88 22.55 21.85
N GLU A 236 -11.01 23.12 21.00
CA GLU A 236 -10.66 24.54 21.04
C GLU A 236 -11.86 25.43 20.69
N LEU A 237 -12.58 25.13 19.60
CA LEU A 237 -13.83 25.83 19.22
C LEU A 237 -14.95 25.67 20.26
N GLN A 238 -15.05 24.52 20.90
CA GLN A 238 -15.98 24.30 22.02
C GLN A 238 -15.63 25.23 23.19
N ARG A 239 -14.35 25.31 23.57
CA ARG A 239 -13.89 26.20 24.64
C ARG A 239 -14.07 27.68 24.29
N GLU A 240 -13.78 28.09 23.05
CA GLU A 240 -14.04 29.44 22.53
C GLU A 240 -15.55 29.78 22.63
N ASN A 241 -16.42 28.84 22.27
CA ASN A 241 -17.88 29.03 22.29
C ASN A 241 -18.46 29.04 23.71
N GLU A 242 -17.94 28.21 24.63
CA GLU A 242 -18.25 28.26 26.06
C GLU A 242 -17.81 29.59 26.69
N GLU A 243 -16.61 30.07 26.36
CA GLU A 243 -16.07 31.34 26.82
C GLU A 243 -16.89 32.53 26.31
N ILE A 244 -17.26 32.54 25.02
CA ILE A 244 -18.17 33.54 24.43
C ILE A 244 -19.56 33.47 25.09
N SER A 245 -20.10 32.27 25.31
CA SER A 245 -21.41 32.08 25.93
C SER A 245 -21.43 32.59 27.38
N ALA A 246 -20.40 32.28 28.17
CA ALA A 246 -20.25 32.80 29.54
C ALA A 246 -20.09 34.33 29.56
N ASN A 247 -19.36 34.90 28.60
CA ASN A 247 -19.23 36.34 28.44
C ASN A 247 -20.57 37.00 28.10
N VAL A 248 -21.34 36.46 27.13
CA VAL A 248 -22.70 36.92 26.78
C VAL A 248 -23.63 36.85 27.97
N ASP A 249 -23.58 35.77 28.75
CA ASP A 249 -24.40 35.61 29.96
C ASP A 249 -24.02 36.62 31.05
N SER A 250 -22.73 36.93 31.23
CA SER A 250 -22.28 37.97 32.16
C SER A 250 -22.74 39.38 31.71
N LEU A 251 -22.66 39.67 30.41
CA LEU A 251 -23.12 40.92 29.82
C LEU A 251 -24.64 41.08 29.98
N ARG A 252 -25.44 40.04 29.67
CA ARG A 252 -26.89 40.03 29.88
C ARG A 252 -27.28 40.24 31.35
N ARG A 253 -26.56 39.63 32.29
CA ARG A 253 -26.77 39.86 33.74
C ARG A 253 -26.45 41.32 34.11
N SER A 254 -25.39 41.90 33.55
CA SER A 254 -25.05 43.32 33.77
C SER A 254 -26.06 44.29 33.12
N GLU A 255 -26.57 43.96 31.93
CA GLU A 255 -27.60 44.72 31.21
C GLU A 255 -28.92 44.74 31.99
N ASN A 256 -29.36 43.57 32.49
CA ASN A 256 -30.57 43.47 33.31
C ASN A 256 -30.41 44.20 34.65
N ALA A 257 -29.22 44.17 35.27
CA ALA A 257 -28.95 44.96 36.48
C ALA A 257 -28.94 46.48 36.21
N LEU A 258 -28.45 46.91 35.04
CA LEU A 258 -28.50 48.32 34.61
C LEU A 258 -29.93 48.77 34.26
N LYS A 259 -30.74 47.91 33.64
CA LYS A 259 -32.18 48.15 33.39
C LYS A 259 -32.95 48.28 34.70
N SER A 260 -32.87 47.30 35.59
CA SER A 260 -33.51 47.37 36.92
C SER A 260 -33.10 48.62 37.71
N ARG A 261 -31.86 49.09 37.55
CA ARG A 261 -31.37 50.33 38.17
C ARG A 261 -31.87 51.60 37.46
N LEU A 262 -32.11 51.55 36.15
CA LEU A 262 -32.78 52.63 35.42
C LEU A 262 -34.25 52.72 35.87
N ASP A 263 -34.96 51.60 35.88
CA ASP A 263 -36.35 51.48 36.34
C ASP A 263 -36.51 52.03 37.78
N GLU A 264 -35.60 51.66 38.71
CA GLU A 264 -35.54 52.22 40.07
C GLU A 264 -35.33 53.74 40.12
N VAL A 265 -34.56 54.30 39.18
CA VAL A 265 -34.26 55.74 39.13
C VAL A 265 -35.39 56.52 38.47
N GLU A 266 -36.03 55.95 37.44
CA GLU A 266 -37.22 56.50 36.80
C GLU A 266 -38.40 56.50 37.78
N GLN A 267 -38.66 55.39 38.49
CA GLN A 267 -39.68 55.34 39.54
C GLN A 267 -39.41 56.39 40.64
N ARG A 268 -38.18 56.52 41.15
CA ARG A 268 -37.85 57.55 42.17
C ARG A 268 -38.01 58.97 41.63
N TYR A 269 -37.81 59.18 40.33
CA TYR A 269 -38.02 60.47 39.68
C TYR A 269 -39.51 60.79 39.51
N GLU A 270 -40.33 59.80 39.15
CA GLU A 270 -41.80 59.94 39.13
C GLU A 270 -42.39 60.15 40.54
N GLU A 271 -41.91 59.41 41.54
CA GLU A 271 -42.25 59.62 42.95
C GLU A 271 -41.90 61.05 43.40
N ALA A 272 -40.69 61.53 43.09
CA ALA A 272 -40.26 62.89 43.40
C ALA A 272 -41.11 63.96 42.66
N LEU A 273 -41.45 63.74 41.38
CA LEU A 273 -42.36 64.63 40.64
C LEU A 273 -43.78 64.63 41.23
N SER A 274 -44.30 63.47 41.63
CA SER A 274 -45.61 63.37 42.27
C SER A 274 -45.64 64.12 43.61
N SER A 275 -44.57 64.00 44.41
CA SER A 275 -44.40 64.72 45.68
C SER A 275 -44.27 66.23 45.46
N ILE A 276 -43.51 66.68 44.45
CA ILE A 276 -43.43 68.10 44.07
C ILE A 276 -44.79 68.65 43.63
N ASN A 277 -45.59 67.85 42.91
CA ASN A 277 -46.94 68.26 42.49
C ASN A 277 -47.91 68.30 43.68
N GLN A 278 -47.88 67.32 44.59
CA GLN A 278 -48.66 67.35 45.84
C GLN A 278 -48.30 68.56 46.70
N LEU A 279 -47.00 68.83 46.94
CA LEU A 279 -46.55 70.00 47.69
C LEU A 279 -46.95 71.33 47.02
N ARG A 280 -47.00 71.38 45.68
CA ARG A 280 -47.53 72.54 44.94
C ARG A 280 -49.03 72.69 45.09
N GLU A 281 -49.79 71.62 44.96
CA GLU A 281 -51.23 71.65 45.18
C GLU A 281 -51.57 72.08 46.60
N ASP A 282 -50.88 71.56 47.61
CA ASP A 282 -51.14 71.86 49.01
C ASP A 282 -50.70 73.29 49.37
N ALA A 283 -49.62 73.79 48.76
CA ALA A 283 -49.29 75.21 48.80
C ALA A 283 -50.38 76.08 48.14
N ILE A 284 -50.93 75.68 46.98
CA ILE A 284 -52.03 76.39 46.32
C ILE A 284 -53.29 76.38 47.21
N LYS A 285 -53.69 75.22 47.75
CA LYS A 285 -54.81 75.07 48.69
C LYS A 285 -54.64 75.99 49.90
N ALA A 286 -53.44 76.03 50.49
CA ALA A 286 -53.12 76.92 51.61
C ALA A 286 -53.17 78.41 51.22
N THR A 287 -52.66 78.80 50.05
CA THR A 287 -52.77 80.21 49.60
C THR A 287 -54.20 80.63 49.34
N GLU A 288 -55.05 79.76 48.80
CA GLU A 288 -56.46 80.08 48.57
C GLU A 288 -57.27 80.04 49.88
N SER A 289 -56.94 79.16 50.85
CA SER A 289 -57.57 79.21 52.18
C SER A 289 -57.19 80.50 52.93
N PHE A 290 -55.92 80.90 52.96
CA PHE A 290 -55.50 82.18 53.52
C PHE A 290 -56.15 83.37 52.82
N ARG A 291 -56.37 83.29 51.50
CA ARG A 291 -57.08 84.32 50.73
C ARG A 291 -58.56 84.40 51.11
N ILE A 292 -59.24 83.27 51.29
CA ILE A 292 -60.64 83.21 51.73
C ILE A 292 -60.76 83.73 53.17
N GLU A 293 -59.83 83.37 54.05
CA GLU A 293 -59.75 83.91 55.42
C GLU A 293 -59.56 85.43 55.39
N LEU A 294 -58.64 85.94 54.58
CA LEU A 294 -58.36 87.38 54.45
C LEU A 294 -59.56 88.15 53.86
N ASP A 295 -60.24 87.62 52.83
CA ASP A 295 -61.48 88.21 52.29
C ASP A 295 -62.59 88.23 53.34
N SER A 296 -62.75 87.15 54.11
CA SER A 296 -63.73 87.07 55.20
C SER A 296 -63.41 88.06 56.33
N ALA A 297 -62.14 88.25 56.67
CA ALA A 297 -61.67 89.21 57.66
C ALA A 297 -61.83 90.66 57.17
N SER A 298 -61.55 90.93 55.89
CA SER A 298 -61.78 92.23 55.25
C SER A 298 -63.26 92.58 55.29
N ARG A 299 -64.13 91.65 54.91
CA ARG A 299 -65.60 91.82 54.96
C ARG A 299 -66.14 92.00 56.38
N LEU A 300 -65.53 91.34 57.37
CA LEU A 300 -65.86 91.55 58.79
C LEU A 300 -65.40 92.93 59.28
N ALA A 301 -64.22 93.39 58.87
CA ALA A 301 -63.73 94.74 59.15
C ALA A 301 -64.58 95.83 58.47
N GLU A 302 -65.04 95.62 57.23
CA GLU A 302 -66.00 96.48 56.56
C GLU A 302 -67.34 96.54 57.32
N LEU A 303 -67.87 95.40 57.77
CA LEU A 303 -69.09 95.36 58.58
C LEU A 303 -68.91 96.09 59.93
N GLN A 304 -67.76 95.94 60.59
CA GLN A 304 -67.42 96.71 61.80
C GLN A 304 -67.28 98.21 61.52
N SER A 305 -66.67 98.59 60.40
CA SER A 305 -66.57 100.00 59.96
C SER A 305 -67.95 100.60 59.70
N ASN A 306 -68.81 99.89 58.97
CA ASN A 306 -70.19 100.31 58.70
C ASN A 306 -71.03 100.40 59.99
N ALA A 307 -70.81 99.52 60.97
CA ALA A 307 -71.44 99.61 62.29
C ALA A 307 -70.91 100.82 63.11
N ALA A 308 -69.61 101.11 63.02
CA ALA A 308 -69.01 102.30 63.63
C ALA A 308 -69.52 103.59 62.97
N GLU A 309 -69.65 103.64 61.65
CA GLU A 309 -70.20 104.80 60.94
C GLU A 309 -71.69 105.02 61.23
N THR A 310 -72.51 103.96 61.23
CA THR A 310 -73.95 104.08 61.55
C THR A 310 -74.19 104.45 63.01
N SER A 311 -73.39 103.97 63.96
CA SER A 311 -73.45 104.44 65.36
C SER A 311 -72.99 105.90 65.51
N LYS A 312 -71.92 106.30 64.81
CA LYS A 312 -71.46 107.70 64.72
C LYS A 312 -72.48 108.62 64.07
N GLN A 313 -73.25 108.12 63.10
CA GLN A 313 -74.35 108.87 62.48
C GLN A 313 -75.55 109.00 63.42
N ARG A 314 -75.97 107.92 64.11
CA ARG A 314 -76.99 108.01 65.17
C ARG A 314 -76.59 108.99 66.28
N ALA A 315 -75.31 109.02 66.67
CA ALA A 315 -74.80 109.99 67.62
C ALA A 315 -74.94 111.45 67.12
N LYS A 316 -74.67 111.72 65.83
CA LYS A 316 -74.94 113.02 65.20
C LYS A 316 -76.44 113.36 65.13
N GLU A 317 -77.30 112.38 64.85
CA GLU A 317 -78.75 112.56 64.80
C GLU A 317 -79.32 112.87 66.19
N CYS A 318 -78.85 112.19 67.24
CA CYS A 318 -79.14 112.55 68.63
C CYS A 318 -78.61 113.93 69.02
N GLN A 319 -77.40 114.30 68.58
CA GLN A 319 -76.82 115.62 68.81
C GLN A 319 -77.70 116.73 68.18
N LEU A 320 -78.08 116.57 66.91
CA LEU A 320 -78.98 117.50 66.20
C LEU A 320 -80.36 117.60 66.86
N ALA A 321 -80.93 116.49 67.35
CA ALA A 321 -82.19 116.51 68.08
C ALA A 321 -82.09 117.24 69.43
N LEU A 322 -80.96 117.09 70.13
CA LEU A 322 -80.68 117.75 71.41
C LEU A 322 -80.45 119.26 71.21
N ASP A 323 -79.70 119.65 70.19
CA ASP A 323 -79.46 121.06 69.85
C ASP A 323 -80.74 121.75 69.34
N LYS A 324 -81.58 121.06 68.55
CA LYS A 324 -82.91 121.59 68.22
C LYS A 324 -83.81 121.76 69.46
N ALA A 325 -83.80 120.81 70.39
CA ALA A 325 -84.56 120.94 71.64
C ALA A 325 -84.07 122.12 72.52
N ARG A 326 -82.80 122.54 72.39
CA ARG A 326 -82.28 123.77 73.00
C ARG A 326 -82.79 125.02 72.29
N GLU A 327 -82.89 125.02 70.96
CA GLU A 327 -83.48 126.11 70.18
C GLU A 327 -84.98 126.29 70.51
N ASP A 328 -85.77 125.20 70.48
CA ASP A 328 -87.19 125.20 70.86
C ASP A 328 -87.41 125.72 72.30
N ALA A 329 -86.51 125.40 73.23
CA ALA A 329 -86.54 125.91 74.61
C ALA A 329 -86.13 127.39 74.71
N ALA A 330 -85.15 127.84 73.91
CA ALA A 330 -84.75 129.24 73.85
C ALA A 330 -85.86 130.12 73.27
N GLU A 331 -86.62 129.63 72.27
CA GLU A 331 -87.81 130.30 71.76
C GLU A 331 -88.93 130.40 72.81
N GLN A 332 -89.15 129.38 73.63
CA GLN A 332 -90.13 129.46 74.73
C GLN A 332 -89.71 130.49 75.78
N ILE A 333 -88.42 130.55 76.13
CA ILE A 333 -87.88 131.54 77.06
C ILE A 333 -87.97 132.97 76.50
N SER A 334 -87.77 133.18 75.19
CA SER A 334 -87.90 134.51 74.60
C SER A 334 -89.36 134.97 74.51
N ARG A 335 -90.31 134.07 74.18
CA ARG A 335 -91.75 134.36 74.20
C ARG A 335 -92.23 134.75 75.61
N LEU A 336 -91.86 133.96 76.63
CA LEU A 336 -92.21 134.26 78.03
C LEU A 336 -91.63 135.60 78.53
N ARG A 337 -90.45 136.01 78.04
CA ARG A 337 -89.90 137.34 78.36
C ARG A 337 -90.73 138.48 77.75
N VAL A 338 -91.15 138.34 76.49
CA VAL A 338 -92.02 139.33 75.83
C VAL A 338 -93.37 139.43 76.54
N GLU A 339 -93.98 138.30 76.92
CA GLU A 339 -95.24 138.29 77.68
C GLU A 339 -95.11 139.00 79.03
N ILE A 340 -94.01 138.77 79.77
CA ILE A 340 -93.72 139.47 81.03
C ILE A 340 -93.51 140.98 80.81
N GLU A 341 -92.82 141.40 79.75
CA GLU A 341 -92.61 142.82 79.43
C GLU A 341 -93.94 143.51 79.04
N THR A 342 -94.84 142.83 78.33
CA THR A 342 -96.18 143.37 78.03
C THR A 342 -97.06 143.51 79.27
N GLU A 343 -97.14 142.48 80.13
CA GLU A 343 -97.88 142.53 81.39
C GLU A 343 -97.37 143.66 82.32
N HIS A 344 -96.05 143.91 82.34
CA HIS A 344 -95.47 144.99 83.13
C HIS A 344 -95.85 146.39 82.60
N ALA A 345 -95.92 146.55 81.27
CA ALA A 345 -96.30 147.81 80.63
C ALA A 345 -97.81 148.11 80.80
N ASP A 346 -98.68 147.11 80.62
CA ASP A 346 -100.12 147.26 80.79
C ASP A 346 -100.49 147.57 82.26
N LYS A 347 -99.73 147.05 83.23
CA LYS A 347 -99.92 147.35 84.64
C LYS A 347 -99.62 148.81 85.00
N GLU A 348 -98.52 149.38 84.49
CA GLU A 348 -98.28 150.83 84.64
C GLU A 348 -99.34 151.68 83.92
N ALA A 349 -99.85 151.21 82.77
CA ALA A 349 -100.91 151.90 82.04
C ALA A 349 -102.26 151.86 82.81
N ALA A 350 -102.53 150.79 83.57
CA ALA A 350 -103.71 150.67 84.41
C ALA A 350 -103.69 151.63 85.61
N GLU A 351 -102.56 151.71 86.34
CA GLU A 351 -102.43 152.59 87.51
C GLU A 351 -102.58 154.07 87.16
N ARG A 352 -102.06 154.50 86.00
CA ARG A 352 -102.27 155.87 85.49
C ARG A 352 -103.72 156.14 85.11
N ARG A 353 -104.41 155.17 84.48
CA ARG A 353 -105.81 155.31 84.05
C ARG A 353 -106.78 155.47 85.21
N VAL A 354 -106.57 154.81 86.36
CA VAL A 354 -107.48 154.97 87.52
C VAL A 354 -107.53 156.43 88.01
N ALA A 355 -106.40 157.16 87.96
CA ALA A 355 -106.34 158.56 88.40
C ALA A 355 -107.01 159.56 87.42
N GLU A 356 -107.12 159.24 86.14
CA GLU A 356 -107.79 160.10 85.14
C GLU A 356 -109.29 159.74 84.94
N LEU A 357 -109.69 158.51 85.27
CA LEU A 357 -111.05 158.00 85.06
C LEU A 357 -112.07 158.40 86.15
N GLU A 358 -111.64 158.84 87.34
CA GLU A 358 -112.55 159.55 88.26
C GLU A 358 -113.00 160.92 87.68
N LEU A 359 -112.21 161.52 86.79
CA LEU A 359 -112.52 162.80 86.14
C LEU A 359 -113.41 162.64 84.89
N THR A 360 -113.56 161.43 84.38
CA THR A 360 -114.15 161.16 83.06
C THR A 360 -115.28 160.11 83.09
N VAL A 361 -116.15 160.21 84.10
CA VAL A 361 -117.51 159.62 84.09
C VAL A 361 -118.42 160.42 83.12
N SER A 362 -117.98 160.59 81.87
CA SER A 362 -118.70 161.30 80.82
C SER A 362 -118.23 160.84 79.44
N GLN A 363 -119.18 160.42 78.62
CA GLN A 363 -119.06 160.00 77.22
C GLN A 363 -118.43 158.62 76.95
N LEU A 364 -119.36 157.67 76.74
CA LEU A 364 -119.28 156.51 75.84
C LEU A 364 -118.44 155.31 76.36
N GLU A 365 -118.95 154.07 76.42
CA GLU A 365 -119.71 153.28 75.42
C GLU A 365 -118.87 153.00 74.16
N SER A 366 -118.80 151.78 73.61
CA SER A 366 -119.29 150.47 74.03
C SER A 366 -118.56 149.38 73.20
N ASP A 367 -119.08 148.14 73.21
CA ASP A 367 -118.82 147.00 72.31
C ASP A 367 -118.14 147.27 70.94
N GLY A 368 -117.37 146.36 70.34
CA GLY A 368 -117.14 144.94 70.65
C GLY A 368 -117.21 144.06 69.39
N PHE A 369 -117.04 142.75 69.58
CA PHE A 369 -117.45 141.65 68.69
C PHE A 369 -117.03 141.58 67.19
N ALA A 370 -116.00 140.77 66.95
CA ALA A 370 -115.86 139.76 65.88
C ALA A 370 -116.74 139.81 64.60
N GLY A 371 -116.11 140.22 63.49
CA GLY A 371 -115.90 139.35 62.30
C GLY A 371 -116.93 139.34 61.16
N ARG A 372 -116.45 139.02 59.94
CA ARG A 372 -117.17 138.27 58.89
C ARG A 372 -116.30 137.88 57.69
N ARG A 373 -116.81 136.92 56.90
CA ARG A 373 -116.24 136.42 55.63
C ARG A 373 -116.44 137.44 54.49
N SER A 374 -115.59 137.45 53.47
CA SER A 374 -116.08 137.48 52.07
C SER A 374 -115.07 136.99 51.00
N MET A 375 -115.63 136.16 50.12
CA MET A 375 -115.29 135.77 48.74
C MET A 375 -114.21 136.54 47.92
N SER A 376 -113.23 135.76 47.40
CA SER A 376 -112.84 135.69 45.96
C SER A 376 -112.15 136.92 45.28
N PRO A 377 -111.66 136.82 44.03
CA PRO A 377 -110.51 135.98 43.66
C PRO A 377 -109.47 136.68 42.73
N ALA A 378 -108.40 135.92 42.38
CA ALA A 378 -107.61 135.97 41.13
C ALA A 378 -106.29 136.80 41.02
N LEU A 379 -105.25 136.06 40.57
CA LEU A 379 -104.23 136.40 39.54
C LEU A 379 -102.93 137.18 39.90
N ASN A 380 -101.84 136.77 39.20
CA ASN A 380 -100.47 137.32 39.10
C ASN A 380 -99.52 137.15 40.31
N GLY A 381 -98.24 136.79 40.04
CA GLY A 381 -97.24 136.59 41.12
C GLY A 381 -95.85 135.95 40.83
N ALA A 382 -95.39 135.81 39.59
CA ALA A 382 -93.95 135.72 39.23
C ALA A 382 -92.97 134.62 39.80
N GLY A 383 -93.41 133.40 40.16
CA GLY A 383 -92.57 132.16 40.17
C GLY A 383 -91.34 132.10 41.13
N PRO A 384 -90.38 131.15 40.97
CA PRO A 384 -90.35 129.93 40.14
C PRO A 384 -89.97 128.63 40.94
N SER A 385 -89.48 127.58 40.26
CA SER A 385 -88.95 126.27 40.75
C SER A 385 -89.95 125.29 41.39
N THR A 386 -90.20 124.04 40.98
CA THR A 386 -89.60 122.96 40.11
C THR A 386 -88.71 121.92 40.80
N PRO A 387 -89.07 120.61 40.76
CA PRO A 387 -88.15 119.50 41.06
C PRO A 387 -87.20 119.17 39.87
N MET A 388 -86.24 118.27 40.11
CA MET A 388 -85.17 117.71 39.21
C MET A 388 -83.76 118.35 39.26
N ARG A 389 -82.79 117.53 39.74
CA ARG A 389 -81.41 117.39 39.19
C ARG A 389 -80.46 118.64 39.32
N PRO A 390 -79.24 118.66 38.71
CA PRO A 390 -78.04 117.86 39.08
C PRO A 390 -76.68 118.63 39.16
N SER A 391 -75.62 117.98 39.69
CA SER A 391 -74.17 118.38 39.68
C SER A 391 -73.30 117.19 40.14
N THR A 392 -72.00 116.96 39.88
CA THR A 392 -70.98 117.36 38.85
C THR A 392 -70.52 118.84 38.74
N PRO A 393 -69.27 119.15 38.27
CA PRO A 393 -68.22 118.29 37.64
C PRO A 393 -66.74 118.52 38.10
N ILE A 394 -65.81 117.75 37.50
CA ILE A 394 -64.41 118.04 37.02
C ILE A 394 -63.89 116.66 36.51
N GLY A 395 -63.26 116.39 35.36
CA GLY A 395 -62.57 117.19 34.31
C GLY A 395 -61.11 116.69 34.20
N ALA A 396 -60.48 116.34 33.07
CA ALA A 396 -60.83 116.20 31.64
C ALA A 396 -59.90 115.10 31.02
N PHE A 397 -60.09 114.50 29.82
CA PHE A 397 -59.88 115.08 28.47
C PHE A 397 -60.43 114.14 27.36
N SER A 398 -60.39 114.57 26.09
CA SER A 398 -60.80 113.84 24.85
C SER A 398 -59.80 114.19 23.71
N PRO A 399 -59.87 113.74 22.43
CA PRO A 399 -60.90 112.98 21.69
C PRO A 399 -60.28 111.73 20.98
N ARG A 400 -60.63 111.19 19.79
CA ARG A 400 -61.51 111.58 18.65
C ARG A 400 -61.79 110.40 17.69
N ALA A 401 -62.98 110.40 17.06
CA ALA A 401 -63.33 109.73 15.79
C ALA A 401 -63.32 108.17 15.70
N SER A 402 -64.12 107.50 14.85
CA SER A 402 -65.41 107.86 14.21
C SER A 402 -66.06 106.66 13.47
N ARG A 403 -67.40 106.51 13.58
CA ARG A 403 -68.35 105.79 12.66
C ARG A 403 -68.08 104.28 12.35
N GLY A 404 -69.07 103.38 12.37
CA GLY A 404 -70.45 103.42 12.89
C GLY A 404 -71.47 102.56 12.13
N LYS A 405 -72.53 102.10 12.85
CA LYS A 405 -73.81 101.49 12.41
C LYS A 405 -73.79 100.07 11.80
N GLY A 406 -74.74 99.23 12.24
CA GLY A 406 -75.17 98.01 11.52
C GLY A 406 -75.69 96.89 12.42
N GLY A 407 -76.91 97.00 12.97
CA GLY A 407 -77.56 95.90 13.72
C GLY A 407 -78.49 95.07 12.83
N LEU A 408 -78.33 93.74 12.85
CA LEU A 408 -79.22 92.79 12.15
C LEU A 408 -80.51 92.58 12.96
N THR A 409 -81.62 92.26 12.29
CA THR A 409 -82.92 92.02 12.93
C THR A 409 -83.08 90.55 13.36
N LEU A 410 -83.94 90.30 14.36
CA LEU A 410 -84.09 88.99 15.01
C LEU A 410 -84.33 87.82 14.04
N THR A 411 -85.13 88.04 13.00
CA THR A 411 -85.41 87.04 11.95
C THR A 411 -84.14 86.65 11.16
N GLN A 412 -83.23 87.60 10.93
CA GLN A 412 -81.97 87.35 10.22
C GLN A 412 -81.04 86.48 11.06
N MET A 413 -81.01 86.68 12.38
CA MET A 413 -80.24 85.84 13.30
C MET A 413 -80.72 84.38 13.29
N TYR A 414 -82.03 84.13 13.20
CA TYR A 414 -82.58 82.79 13.03
C TYR A 414 -82.19 82.16 11.67
N THR A 415 -82.22 82.92 10.58
CA THR A 415 -81.78 82.38 9.27
C THR A 415 -80.27 82.09 9.21
N GLU A 416 -79.43 82.88 9.89
CA GLU A 416 -78.00 82.54 10.01
C GLU A 416 -77.76 81.36 10.95
N TYR A 417 -78.54 81.21 12.02
CA TYR A 417 -78.45 80.04 12.90
C TYR A 417 -78.80 78.74 12.16
N ASP A 418 -79.85 78.74 11.33
CA ASP A 418 -80.24 77.54 10.57
C ASP A 418 -79.25 77.24 9.41
N LYS A 419 -78.66 78.26 8.78
CA LYS A 419 -77.51 78.09 7.88
C LYS A 419 -76.30 77.49 8.58
N MET A 420 -75.97 77.96 9.79
CA MET A 420 -74.84 77.41 10.56
C MET A 420 -75.11 75.98 11.01
N ARG A 421 -76.35 75.66 11.38
CA ARG A 421 -76.78 74.29 11.72
C ARG A 421 -76.72 73.34 10.52
N THR A 422 -77.19 73.78 9.35
CA THR A 422 -77.13 72.97 8.11
C THR A 422 -75.70 72.85 7.59
N SER A 423 -74.88 73.91 7.69
CA SER A 423 -73.44 73.84 7.40
C SER A 423 -72.72 72.87 8.32
N LEU A 424 -72.99 72.91 9.64
CA LEU A 424 -72.40 71.98 10.61
C LEU A 424 -72.83 70.52 10.35
N ALA A 425 -74.09 70.29 9.96
CA ALA A 425 -74.56 68.96 9.60
C ALA A 425 -73.91 68.43 8.30
N MET A 426 -73.64 69.30 7.32
CA MET A 426 -72.86 68.94 6.13
C MET A 426 -71.39 68.67 6.49
N GLU A 427 -70.77 69.51 7.32
CA GLU A 427 -69.39 69.31 7.80
C GLU A 427 -69.24 67.97 8.54
N GLN A 428 -70.13 67.69 9.50
CA GLN A 428 -70.19 66.42 10.23
C GLN A 428 -70.36 65.22 9.27
N LYS A 429 -71.22 65.35 8.25
CA LYS A 429 -71.37 64.31 7.23
C LYS A 429 -70.07 64.12 6.44
N THR A 430 -69.44 65.18 5.94
CA THR A 430 -68.17 65.07 5.21
C THR A 430 -67.03 64.55 6.08
N ASN A 431 -67.00 64.88 7.38
CA ASN A 431 -66.06 64.32 8.35
C ASN A 431 -66.29 62.82 8.56
N GLN A 432 -67.54 62.36 8.51
CA GLN A 432 -67.87 60.93 8.64
C GLN A 432 -67.61 60.15 7.34
N GLU A 433 -67.84 60.76 6.18
CA GLU A 433 -67.43 60.20 4.88
C GLU A 433 -65.89 60.10 4.79
N LEU A 434 -65.15 61.13 5.24
CA LEU A 434 -63.69 61.12 5.28
C LEU A 434 -63.14 60.05 6.23
N ARG A 435 -63.81 59.83 7.38
CA ARG A 435 -63.49 58.72 8.30
C ARG A 435 -63.73 57.36 7.66
N SER A 436 -64.87 57.14 7.00
CA SER A 436 -65.13 55.91 6.25
C SER A 436 -64.00 55.62 5.26
N THR A 437 -63.60 56.60 4.45
CA THR A 437 -62.49 56.42 3.50
C THR A 437 -61.13 56.19 4.16
N LEU A 438 -60.90 56.70 5.37
CA LEU A 438 -59.67 56.43 6.12
C LEU A 438 -59.69 55.02 6.75
N ASP A 439 -60.83 54.59 7.29
CA ASP A 439 -61.02 53.26 7.86
C ASP A 439 -60.94 52.19 6.75
N GLU A 440 -61.50 52.46 5.56
CA GLU A 440 -61.35 51.67 4.32
C GLU A 440 -59.87 51.60 3.88
N MET A 441 -59.16 52.73 3.82
CA MET A 441 -57.72 52.73 3.51
C MET A 441 -56.87 51.99 4.54
N VAL A 442 -57.22 52.03 5.83
CA VAL A 442 -56.55 51.23 6.86
C VAL A 442 -56.85 49.75 6.66
N GLN A 443 -58.09 49.38 6.33
CA GLN A 443 -58.46 48.00 6.06
C GLN A 443 -57.76 47.42 4.82
N ASP A 444 -57.59 48.20 3.76
CA ASP A 444 -56.79 47.81 2.58
C ASP A 444 -55.28 47.67 2.91
N LEU A 445 -54.75 48.53 3.78
CA LEU A 445 -53.36 48.42 4.28
C LEU A 445 -53.16 47.21 5.21
N GLU A 446 -54.15 46.85 6.02
CA GLU A 446 -54.14 45.63 6.84
C GLU A 446 -54.31 44.36 5.98
N ALA A 447 -55.09 44.41 4.91
CA ALA A 447 -55.27 43.31 3.96
C ALA A 447 -54.03 43.06 3.09
N SER A 448 -53.29 44.10 2.71
CA SER A 448 -52.03 44.01 1.94
C SER A 448 -50.78 43.78 2.79
N LYS A 449 -50.85 44.00 4.12
CA LYS A 449 -49.78 43.69 5.07
C LYS A 449 -49.18 42.27 4.96
N PRO A 450 -49.95 41.16 4.89
CA PRO A 450 -49.37 39.82 4.75
C PRO A 450 -48.58 39.65 3.45
N GLU A 451 -49.00 40.24 2.34
CA GLU A 451 -48.26 40.22 1.06
C GLU A 451 -46.94 41.00 1.18
N ILE A 452 -46.96 42.15 1.86
CA ILE A 452 -45.74 42.94 2.15
C ILE A 452 -44.77 42.17 3.05
N ASP A 453 -45.25 41.46 4.07
CA ASP A 453 -44.41 40.68 4.98
C ASP A 453 -43.92 39.36 4.34
N GLU A 454 -44.66 38.76 3.42
CA GLU A 454 -44.20 37.64 2.57
C GLU A 454 -43.11 38.11 1.58
N LEU A 455 -43.32 39.23 0.88
CA LEU A 455 -42.31 39.84 0.00
C LEU A 455 -41.02 40.21 0.74
N ARG A 456 -41.11 40.65 2.01
CA ARG A 456 -39.94 40.88 2.87
C ARG A 456 -39.23 39.58 3.24
N ALA A 457 -39.97 38.52 3.55
CA ALA A 457 -39.39 37.22 3.85
C ALA A 457 -38.67 36.62 2.63
N ASP A 458 -39.25 36.76 1.43
CA ASP A 458 -38.62 36.34 0.17
C ASP A 458 -37.44 37.22 -0.23
N HIS A 459 -37.49 38.53 0.00
CA HIS A 459 -36.32 39.41 -0.19
C HIS A 459 -35.15 38.96 0.71
N GLY A 460 -35.41 38.71 2.01
CA GLY A 460 -34.39 38.22 2.94
C GLY A 460 -33.87 36.81 2.59
N ARG A 461 -34.72 35.92 2.08
CA ARG A 461 -34.29 34.62 1.51
C ARG A 461 -33.36 34.82 0.31
N LEU A 462 -33.70 35.75 -0.59
CA LEU A 462 -32.93 36.03 -1.80
C LEU A 462 -31.60 36.72 -1.49
N GLU A 463 -31.56 37.65 -0.53
CA GLU A 463 -30.33 38.27 -0.02
C GLU A 463 -29.39 37.21 0.58
N ASN A 464 -29.90 36.32 1.44
CA ASN A 464 -29.13 35.21 1.99
C ASN A 464 -28.61 34.28 0.87
N ALA A 465 -29.44 33.92 -0.11
CA ALA A 465 -29.03 33.09 -1.24
C ALA A 465 -27.96 33.76 -2.12
N VAL A 466 -28.01 35.09 -2.29
CA VAL A 466 -26.95 35.86 -2.99
C VAL A 466 -25.65 35.87 -2.19
N VAL A 467 -25.70 36.01 -0.86
CA VAL A 467 -24.52 35.91 0.01
C VAL A 467 -23.93 34.50 -0.02
N GLU A 468 -24.75 33.45 0.07
CA GLU A 468 -24.33 32.06 -0.04
C GLU A 468 -23.69 31.77 -1.41
N MET A 469 -24.31 32.19 -2.51
CA MET A 469 -23.73 32.07 -3.85
C MET A 469 -22.44 32.86 -4.01
N SER A 470 -22.33 34.05 -3.41
CA SER A 470 -21.08 34.83 -3.39
C SER A 470 -19.97 34.10 -2.64
N ASN A 471 -20.28 33.50 -1.48
CA ASN A 471 -19.32 32.71 -0.70
C ASN A 471 -18.86 31.48 -1.49
N ILE A 472 -19.79 30.76 -2.15
CA ILE A 472 -19.49 29.59 -3.00
C ILE A 472 -18.61 29.98 -4.19
N LEU A 473 -18.86 31.13 -4.82
CA LEU A 473 -18.01 31.66 -5.90
C LEU A 473 -16.63 32.08 -5.40
N GLU A 474 -16.51 32.62 -4.18
CA GLU A 474 -15.22 32.97 -3.59
C GLU A 474 -14.41 31.71 -3.21
N THR A 475 -15.03 30.67 -2.66
CA THR A 475 -14.36 29.39 -2.37
C THR A 475 -13.94 28.68 -3.65
N ALA A 476 -14.83 28.56 -4.64
CA ALA A 476 -14.50 27.98 -5.94
C ALA A 476 -13.42 28.79 -6.69
N GLY A 477 -13.41 30.12 -6.51
CA GLY A 477 -12.36 31.00 -7.02
C GLY A 477 -10.99 30.69 -6.40
N LYS A 478 -10.92 30.57 -5.07
CA LYS A 478 -9.70 30.20 -4.33
C LYS A 478 -9.21 28.80 -4.70
N GLU A 479 -10.10 27.80 -4.71
CA GLU A 479 -9.80 26.43 -5.09
C GLU A 479 -9.25 26.35 -6.52
N ARG A 480 -9.85 27.08 -7.47
CA ARG A 480 -9.33 27.20 -8.84
C ARG A 480 -7.95 27.86 -8.86
N ASP A 481 -7.74 28.97 -8.14
CA ASP A 481 -6.44 29.65 -8.12
C ASP A 481 -5.35 28.78 -7.48
N ASP A 482 -5.63 28.11 -6.37
CA ASP A 482 -4.69 27.18 -5.73
C ASP A 482 -4.40 25.97 -6.62
N ALA A 483 -5.40 25.38 -7.27
CA ALA A 483 -5.18 24.34 -8.28
C ALA A 483 -4.30 24.82 -9.46
N THR A 484 -4.43 26.08 -9.90
CA THR A 484 -3.52 26.62 -10.94
C THR A 484 -2.10 26.89 -10.42
N LYS A 485 -1.92 27.24 -9.14
CA LYS A 485 -0.60 27.37 -8.50
C LYS A 485 0.07 26.00 -8.41
N GLU A 486 -0.66 24.97 -7.98
CA GLU A 486 -0.14 23.61 -7.94
C GLU A 486 0.16 23.07 -9.33
N ALA A 487 -0.72 23.26 -10.32
CA ALA A 487 -0.46 22.86 -11.70
C ALA A 487 0.81 23.51 -12.26
N ARG A 488 1.02 24.81 -12.03
CA ARG A 488 2.26 25.52 -12.42
C ARG A 488 3.50 25.00 -11.69
N LYS A 489 3.37 24.68 -10.39
CA LYS A 489 4.46 24.09 -9.58
C LYS A 489 4.85 22.71 -10.11
N TRP A 490 3.89 21.84 -10.37
CA TRP A 490 4.12 20.51 -10.94
C TRP A 490 4.67 20.60 -12.38
N GLN A 491 4.14 21.50 -13.21
CA GLN A 491 4.69 21.77 -14.54
C GLN A 491 6.16 22.19 -14.45
N GLY A 492 6.50 23.17 -13.60
CA GLY A 492 7.89 23.63 -13.43
C GLY A 492 8.84 22.54 -12.90
N GLN A 493 8.34 21.62 -12.06
CA GLN A 493 9.09 20.44 -11.62
C GLN A 493 9.28 19.40 -12.74
N VAL A 494 8.24 19.11 -13.52
CA VAL A 494 8.32 18.20 -14.67
C VAL A 494 9.26 18.75 -15.75
N GLU A 495 9.18 20.04 -16.07
CA GLU A 495 10.12 20.71 -16.97
C GLU A 495 11.55 20.71 -16.42
N GLY A 496 11.72 20.84 -15.10
CA GLY A 496 13.02 20.75 -14.42
C GLY A 496 13.64 19.35 -14.55
N LEU A 497 12.88 18.31 -14.20
CA LEU A 497 13.30 16.91 -14.29
C LEU A 497 13.50 16.45 -15.74
N ALA A 498 12.74 16.98 -16.70
CA ALA A 498 12.97 16.76 -18.12
C ALA A 498 14.32 17.34 -18.57
N ARG A 499 14.60 18.61 -18.22
CA ARG A 499 15.89 19.27 -18.48
C ARG A 499 17.06 18.54 -17.83
N GLU A 500 16.92 18.10 -16.58
CA GLU A 500 17.93 17.27 -15.90
C GLU A 500 18.13 15.92 -16.59
N GLY A 501 17.04 15.25 -16.98
CA GLY A 501 17.07 14.00 -17.74
C GLY A 501 17.80 14.14 -19.09
N ASP A 502 17.61 15.25 -19.81
CA ASP A 502 18.31 15.52 -21.07
C ASP A 502 19.79 15.87 -20.87
N ILE A 503 20.15 16.57 -19.79
CA ILE A 503 21.55 16.77 -19.38
C ILE A 503 22.22 15.42 -19.06
N LEU A 504 21.57 14.55 -18.28
CA LEU A 504 22.09 13.22 -17.93
C LEU A 504 22.20 12.31 -19.15
N ARG A 505 21.22 12.32 -20.07
CA ARG A 505 21.31 11.63 -21.37
C ARG A 505 22.50 12.13 -22.18
N GLN A 506 22.76 13.44 -22.20
CA GLN A 506 23.88 13.99 -22.93
C GLN A 506 25.22 13.58 -22.30
N GLN A 507 25.36 13.68 -20.99
CA GLN A 507 26.55 13.19 -20.25
C GLN A 507 26.83 11.70 -20.51
N LEU A 508 25.78 10.87 -20.62
CA LEU A 508 25.93 9.46 -20.97
C LEU A 508 26.40 9.24 -22.42
N ARG A 509 25.91 10.02 -23.40
CA ARG A 509 26.41 9.98 -24.79
C ARG A 509 27.89 10.40 -24.86
N ASP A 510 28.18 11.54 -24.25
CA ASP A 510 29.52 12.15 -24.18
C ASP A 510 30.54 11.19 -23.55
N LEU A 511 30.22 10.62 -22.38
CA LEU A 511 31.05 9.62 -21.69
C LEU A 511 31.18 8.33 -22.51
N SER A 512 30.12 7.88 -23.19
CA SER A 512 30.17 6.69 -24.05
C SER A 512 31.14 6.88 -25.23
N ALA A 513 31.15 8.07 -25.84
CA ALA A 513 32.10 8.40 -26.91
C ALA A 513 33.55 8.46 -26.38
N GLN A 514 33.77 9.08 -25.21
CA GLN A 514 35.06 9.08 -24.54
C GLN A 514 35.56 7.65 -24.26
N ILE A 515 34.71 6.77 -23.72
CA ILE A 515 35.04 5.37 -23.45
C ILE A 515 35.33 4.60 -24.74
N LYS A 516 34.52 4.75 -25.80
CA LYS A 516 34.77 4.12 -27.11
C LYS A 516 36.17 4.46 -27.64
N VAL A 517 36.52 5.75 -27.65
CA VAL A 517 37.81 6.24 -28.15
C VAL A 517 38.98 5.69 -27.33
N LEU A 518 38.89 5.76 -25.99
CA LEU A 518 39.93 5.23 -25.10
C LEU A 518 40.08 3.69 -25.19
N VAL A 519 39.00 2.95 -25.44
CA VAL A 519 39.04 1.48 -25.60
C VAL A 519 39.65 1.08 -26.95
N LEU A 520 39.33 1.78 -28.03
CA LEU A 520 39.95 1.55 -29.36
C LEU A 520 41.45 1.85 -29.32
N GLU A 521 41.83 2.99 -28.75
CA GLU A 521 43.22 3.38 -28.51
C GLU A 521 43.97 2.33 -27.66
N ASN A 522 43.34 1.84 -26.59
CA ASN A 522 43.92 0.79 -25.74
C ASN A 522 44.00 -0.59 -26.41
N ALA A 523 43.18 -0.87 -27.43
CA ALA A 523 43.27 -2.09 -28.23
C ALA A 523 44.46 -2.03 -29.19
N ILE A 524 44.58 -0.94 -29.97
CA ILE A 524 45.67 -0.72 -30.92
C ILE A 524 47.04 -0.74 -30.21
N LEU A 525 47.15 -0.06 -29.07
CA LEU A 525 48.36 -0.07 -28.23
C LEU A 525 48.72 -1.46 -27.66
N LYS A 526 47.77 -2.41 -27.59
CA LYS A 526 48.03 -3.82 -27.19
C LYS A 526 48.46 -4.71 -28.36
N GLU A 527 48.03 -4.40 -29.57
CA GLU A 527 48.44 -5.13 -30.79
C GLU A 527 49.87 -4.76 -31.23
N GLY A 528 50.44 -3.71 -30.62
CA GLY A 528 51.85 -3.32 -30.78
C GLY A 528 52.07 -2.20 -31.80
N GLU A 529 51.01 -1.68 -32.41
CA GLU A 529 51.08 -0.55 -33.32
C GLU A 529 51.28 0.76 -32.54
N THR A 530 52.52 1.25 -32.54
CA THR A 530 52.89 2.53 -31.90
C THR A 530 52.50 3.76 -32.73
N THR A 531 51.93 3.56 -33.92
CA THR A 531 51.53 4.63 -34.85
C THR A 531 50.19 4.29 -35.49
N TYR A 532 49.14 5.00 -35.09
CA TYR A 532 47.79 4.92 -35.64
C TYR A 532 47.28 6.34 -35.92
N ASP A 533 46.39 6.51 -36.91
CA ASP A 533 45.77 7.81 -37.15
C ASP A 533 44.67 8.07 -36.10
N ARG A 534 45.08 8.73 -35.03
CA ARG A 534 44.17 9.20 -33.96
C ARG A 534 43.09 10.14 -34.50
N GLU A 535 43.35 10.90 -35.56
CA GLU A 535 42.29 11.71 -36.16
C GLU A 535 41.23 10.85 -36.84
N GLU A 536 41.55 9.69 -37.41
CA GLU A 536 40.54 8.78 -37.98
C GLU A 536 39.67 8.14 -36.90
N LEU A 537 40.25 7.71 -35.78
CA LEU A 537 39.50 7.26 -34.60
C LEU A 537 38.57 8.37 -34.06
N GLU A 538 39.08 9.59 -33.99
CA GLU A 538 38.27 10.75 -33.60
C GLU A 538 37.23 11.12 -34.66
N LYS A 539 37.49 10.99 -35.97
CA LYS A 539 36.50 11.23 -37.03
C LYS A 539 35.34 10.24 -36.93
N ILE A 540 35.62 8.96 -36.65
CA ILE A 540 34.59 7.92 -36.42
C ILE A 540 33.72 8.28 -35.20
N ALA A 541 34.33 8.64 -34.07
CA ALA A 541 33.58 9.05 -32.88
C ALA A 541 32.81 10.38 -33.08
N ARG A 542 33.40 11.35 -33.79
CA ARG A 542 32.77 12.64 -34.10
C ARG A 542 31.57 12.49 -35.05
N GLN A 543 31.57 11.51 -35.95
CA GLN A 543 30.41 11.21 -36.81
C GLN A 543 29.21 10.72 -35.99
N GLU A 544 29.40 9.74 -35.09
CA GLU A 544 28.33 9.31 -34.17
C GLU A 544 27.84 10.45 -33.27
N ILE A 545 28.75 11.32 -32.79
CA ILE A 545 28.40 12.51 -32.00
C ILE A 545 27.57 13.51 -32.84
N ASP A 546 27.91 13.76 -34.09
CA ASP A 546 27.22 14.72 -34.95
C ASP A 546 25.78 14.28 -35.26
N ASP A 547 25.58 13.00 -35.63
CA ASP A 547 24.25 12.42 -35.80
C ASP A 547 23.44 12.44 -34.49
N SER A 548 24.11 12.29 -33.34
CA SER A 548 23.49 12.29 -32.00
C SER A 548 23.29 13.67 -31.36
N SER A 549 23.84 14.74 -31.95
CA SER A 549 23.86 16.10 -31.35
C SER A 549 23.13 17.16 -32.18
N ALA A 550 22.39 16.75 -33.19
CA ALA A 550 21.56 17.62 -34.03
C ALA A 550 20.59 18.51 -33.24
N ASP A 551 20.08 18.04 -32.10
CA ASP A 551 19.15 18.79 -31.23
C ASP A 551 19.85 19.72 -30.22
N LEU A 552 21.18 19.62 -30.06
CA LEU A 552 21.91 20.47 -29.12
C LEU A 552 22.08 21.90 -29.64
N ASN A 553 22.12 22.85 -28.71
CA ASN A 553 22.50 24.23 -29.00
C ASN A 553 23.99 24.33 -29.46
N PRO A 554 24.40 25.43 -30.13
CA PRO A 554 25.76 25.54 -30.68
C PRO A 554 26.88 25.36 -29.64
N THR A 555 26.66 25.81 -28.40
CA THR A 555 27.58 25.63 -27.28
C THR A 555 27.73 24.16 -26.87
N GLY A 556 26.62 23.42 -26.77
CA GLY A 556 26.61 21.99 -26.46
C GLY A 556 27.31 21.17 -27.54
N ARG A 557 27.04 21.44 -28.82
CA ARG A 557 27.77 20.80 -29.93
C ARG A 557 29.27 21.09 -29.86
N PHE A 558 29.66 22.33 -29.53
CA PHE A 558 31.08 22.68 -29.35
C PHE A 558 31.73 21.90 -28.19
N ILE A 559 31.03 21.74 -27.06
CA ILE A 559 31.51 20.97 -25.91
C ILE A 559 31.71 19.50 -26.28
N SER A 560 30.66 18.81 -26.78
CA SER A 560 30.73 17.39 -27.14
C SER A 560 31.77 17.09 -28.23
N ARG A 561 31.98 18.00 -29.20
CA ARG A 561 32.98 17.83 -30.27
C ARG A 561 34.43 18.04 -29.83
N ASN A 562 34.71 18.95 -28.89
CA ASN A 562 36.06 19.49 -28.69
C ASN A 562 36.61 19.38 -27.26
N LEU A 563 35.78 19.01 -26.27
CA LEU A 563 36.14 19.04 -24.84
C LEU A 563 35.83 17.72 -24.12
N MET A 564 35.67 16.62 -24.88
CA MET A 564 35.24 15.32 -24.37
C MET A 564 36.25 14.19 -24.58
N THR A 565 37.04 14.24 -25.65
CA THR A 565 38.08 13.25 -25.95
C THR A 565 39.46 13.90 -25.76
N PHE A 566 40.39 13.14 -25.17
CA PHE A 566 41.78 13.54 -24.97
C PHE A 566 42.71 12.34 -25.24
N LYS A 567 43.98 12.61 -25.53
CA LYS A 567 45.03 11.63 -25.87
C LYS A 567 45.99 11.41 -24.70
N ASP A 568 46.30 12.49 -23.97
CA ASP A 568 47.18 12.47 -22.82
C ASP A 568 46.72 13.41 -21.70
N LEU A 569 47.48 13.44 -20.60
CA LEU A 569 47.22 14.31 -19.46
C LEU A 569 47.43 15.80 -19.78
N HIS A 570 48.20 16.14 -20.82
CA HIS A 570 48.47 17.53 -21.19
C HIS A 570 47.30 18.14 -21.96
N GLU A 571 46.76 17.42 -22.96
CA GLU A 571 45.53 17.80 -23.66
C GLU A 571 44.34 17.89 -22.68
N LEU A 572 44.22 16.93 -21.76
CA LEU A 572 43.20 17.00 -20.69
C LEU A 572 43.38 18.24 -19.79
N GLN A 573 44.62 18.65 -19.48
CA GLN A 573 44.89 19.88 -18.73
C GLN A 573 44.54 21.14 -19.54
N GLU A 574 44.89 21.20 -20.83
CA GLU A 574 44.55 22.34 -21.70
C GLU A 574 43.04 22.48 -21.92
N GLN A 575 42.33 21.36 -22.11
CA GLN A 575 40.86 21.31 -22.15
C GLN A 575 40.28 21.78 -20.81
N ASN A 576 40.83 21.36 -19.66
CA ASN A 576 40.36 21.79 -18.34
C ASN A 576 40.60 23.29 -18.08
N VAL A 577 41.73 23.85 -18.54
CA VAL A 577 42.00 25.29 -18.50
C VAL A 577 41.02 26.06 -19.41
N THR A 578 40.76 25.54 -20.61
CA THR A 578 39.82 26.14 -21.57
C THR A 578 38.38 26.12 -21.04
N LEU A 579 37.94 25.00 -20.46
CA LEU A 579 36.66 24.87 -19.75
C LEU A 579 36.55 25.89 -18.61
N ARG A 580 37.58 26.02 -17.75
CA ARG A 580 37.58 27.01 -16.66
C ARG A 580 37.53 28.46 -17.15
N ARG A 581 38.16 28.78 -18.29
CA ARG A 581 38.04 30.09 -18.93
C ARG A 581 36.60 30.35 -19.38
N MET A 582 36.01 29.42 -20.13
CA MET A 582 34.63 29.57 -20.63
C MET A 582 33.60 29.59 -19.49
N LEU A 583 33.81 28.84 -18.41
CA LEU A 583 32.94 28.86 -17.23
C LEU A 583 32.97 30.23 -16.53
N ARG A 584 34.15 30.84 -16.39
CA ARG A 584 34.28 32.21 -15.85
C ARG A 584 33.62 33.23 -16.76
N GLU A 585 33.96 33.22 -18.05
CA GLU A 585 33.35 34.11 -19.02
C GLU A 585 31.82 33.97 -19.11
N LEU A 586 31.27 32.77 -18.88
CA LEU A 586 29.83 32.54 -18.80
C LEU A 586 29.24 33.08 -17.49
N GLY A 587 29.94 32.87 -16.37
CA GLY A 587 29.59 33.47 -15.07
C GLY A 587 29.52 35.00 -15.15
N ASP A 588 30.59 35.65 -15.61
CA ASP A 588 30.66 37.11 -15.79
C ASP A 588 29.52 37.63 -16.70
N LYS A 589 29.14 36.87 -17.74
CA LYS A 589 28.04 37.20 -18.65
C LYS A 589 26.66 36.98 -18.03
N MET A 590 26.49 35.96 -17.17
CA MET A 590 25.24 35.67 -16.45
C MET A 590 25.02 36.65 -15.30
N GLU A 591 25.99 36.84 -14.42
CA GLU A 591 25.94 37.82 -13.33
C GLU A 591 25.74 39.24 -13.90
N GLY A 592 26.45 39.57 -14.98
CA GLY A 592 26.26 40.82 -15.71
C GLY A 592 24.93 40.93 -16.47
N ALA A 593 24.17 39.84 -16.68
CA ALA A 593 22.82 39.87 -17.25
C ALA A 593 21.76 39.99 -16.14
N GLU A 594 21.86 39.16 -15.10
CA GLU A 594 21.01 39.20 -13.91
C GLU A 594 21.07 40.58 -13.23
N ALA A 595 22.26 41.19 -13.12
CA ALA A 595 22.39 42.55 -12.60
C ALA A 595 21.59 43.60 -13.41
N ARG A 596 21.55 43.47 -14.76
CA ARG A 596 20.77 44.37 -15.63
C ARG A 596 19.27 44.11 -15.53
N GLU A 597 18.86 42.84 -15.38
CA GLU A 597 17.46 42.48 -15.18
C GLU A 597 16.96 42.98 -13.82
N GLN A 598 17.75 42.79 -12.77
CA GLN A 598 17.51 43.37 -11.44
C GLN A 598 17.50 44.90 -11.45
N ASP A 599 18.37 45.56 -12.23
CA ASP A 599 18.33 47.02 -12.41
C ASP A 599 17.07 47.48 -13.14
N ALA A 600 16.61 46.72 -14.16
CA ALA A 600 15.40 47.02 -14.92
C ALA A 600 14.12 46.82 -14.07
N ILE A 601 14.04 45.72 -13.31
CA ILE A 601 12.95 45.47 -12.34
C ILE A 601 12.92 46.59 -11.30
N ARG A 602 14.06 46.93 -10.68
CA ARG A 602 14.14 48.04 -9.71
C ARG A 602 13.83 49.42 -10.32
N GLN A 603 13.95 49.60 -11.63
CA GLN A 603 13.48 50.81 -12.33
C GLN A 603 11.96 50.79 -12.52
N GLN A 604 11.39 49.67 -12.96
CA GLN A 604 9.93 49.48 -13.10
C GLN A 604 9.22 49.65 -11.74
N GLU A 605 9.68 48.98 -10.69
CA GLU A 605 9.19 49.15 -9.31
C GLU A 605 9.25 50.62 -8.87
N GLN A 606 10.31 51.36 -9.22
CA GLN A 606 10.42 52.79 -8.91
C GLN A 606 9.46 53.65 -9.71
N GLU A 607 9.04 53.24 -10.91
CA GLU A 607 8.05 53.96 -11.72
C GLU A 607 6.63 53.66 -11.24
N GLU A 608 6.31 52.40 -10.96
CA GLU A 608 5.05 52.02 -10.30
C GLU A 608 4.90 52.72 -8.94
N LEU A 609 5.95 52.73 -8.10
CA LEU A 609 5.92 53.44 -6.81
C LEU A 609 5.76 54.97 -6.95
N LYS A 610 6.21 55.58 -8.05
CA LYS A 610 5.91 57.00 -8.35
C LYS A 610 4.43 57.15 -8.71
N GLU A 611 3.90 56.29 -9.56
CA GLU A 611 2.49 56.36 -10.00
C GLU A 611 1.52 56.08 -8.83
N LEU A 612 1.77 55.05 -8.03
CA LEU A 612 1.01 54.75 -6.81
C LEU A 612 1.06 55.92 -5.82
N ARG A 613 2.19 56.61 -5.66
CA ARG A 613 2.26 57.83 -4.82
C ARG A 613 1.41 58.97 -5.38
N ILE A 614 1.37 59.14 -6.71
CA ILE A 614 0.51 60.14 -7.37
C ILE A 614 -0.97 59.80 -7.15
N ARG A 615 -1.39 58.55 -7.42
CA ARG A 615 -2.77 58.08 -7.21
C ARG A 615 -3.22 58.17 -5.75
N VAL A 616 -2.35 57.82 -4.80
CA VAL A 616 -2.62 57.99 -3.35
C VAL A 616 -2.75 59.45 -2.96
N GLN A 617 -2.01 60.36 -3.62
CA GLN A 617 -2.15 61.80 -3.37
C GLN A 617 -3.46 62.34 -3.95
N THR A 618 -3.85 62.00 -5.18
CA THR A 618 -5.14 62.42 -5.75
C THR A 618 -6.31 61.93 -4.91
N TYR A 619 -6.30 60.68 -4.44
CA TYR A 619 -7.35 60.18 -3.53
C TYR A 619 -7.37 60.92 -2.17
N ARG A 620 -6.23 61.35 -1.63
CA ARG A 620 -6.21 62.20 -0.41
C ARG A 620 -6.83 63.56 -0.66
N ASP A 621 -6.54 64.16 -1.80
CA ASP A 621 -7.06 65.48 -2.17
C ASP A 621 -8.57 65.41 -2.49
N GLU A 622 -9.04 64.34 -3.12
CA GLU A 622 -10.47 64.01 -3.29
C GLU A 622 -11.18 63.82 -1.93
N ILE A 623 -10.62 63.03 -1.02
CA ILE A 623 -11.18 62.85 0.33
C ILE A 623 -11.20 64.19 1.10
N ALA A 624 -10.16 65.01 0.98
CA ALA A 624 -10.12 66.34 1.59
C ALA A 624 -11.22 67.26 1.04
N ASN A 625 -11.46 67.22 -0.27
CA ASN A 625 -12.55 67.97 -0.93
C ASN A 625 -13.94 67.48 -0.50
N LEU A 626 -14.17 66.17 -0.43
CA LEU A 626 -15.42 65.60 0.08
C LEU A 626 -15.67 65.98 1.54
N VAL A 627 -14.66 65.88 2.40
CA VAL A 627 -14.71 66.31 3.80
C VAL A 627 -14.97 67.82 3.92
N ALA A 628 -14.45 68.63 3.00
CA ALA A 628 -14.74 70.07 2.95
C ALA A 628 -16.21 70.35 2.56
N GLN A 629 -16.76 69.65 1.56
CA GLN A 629 -18.18 69.72 1.20
C GLN A 629 -19.08 69.29 2.36
N THR A 630 -18.81 68.15 3.01
CA THR A 630 -19.59 67.69 4.18
C THR A 630 -19.55 68.72 5.31
N LYS A 631 -18.40 69.36 5.54
CA LYS A 631 -18.27 70.46 6.52
C LYS A 631 -19.01 71.74 6.11
N SER A 632 -19.28 71.97 4.82
CA SER A 632 -20.18 73.05 4.37
C SER A 632 -21.63 72.71 4.70
N TYR A 633 -22.11 71.54 4.27
CA TYR A 633 -23.50 71.11 4.55
C TYR A 633 -23.83 71.04 6.04
N VAL A 634 -22.88 70.64 6.89
CA VAL A 634 -23.04 70.69 8.36
C VAL A 634 -23.16 72.14 8.88
N LYS A 635 -22.33 73.07 8.39
CA LYS A 635 -22.43 74.50 8.75
C LYS A 635 -23.75 75.11 8.28
N GLU A 636 -24.19 74.81 7.06
CA GLU A 636 -25.47 75.27 6.52
C GLU A 636 -26.64 74.75 7.38
N ARG A 637 -26.68 73.44 7.64
CA ARG A 637 -27.66 72.82 8.55
C ARG A 637 -27.68 73.50 9.92
N ASP A 638 -26.52 73.77 10.50
CA ASP A 638 -26.42 74.31 11.86
C ASP A 638 -26.69 75.82 11.93
N THR A 639 -26.48 76.59 10.85
CA THR A 639 -26.97 77.98 10.77
C THR A 639 -28.49 78.05 10.61
N PHE A 640 -29.12 77.17 9.81
CA PHE A 640 -30.58 77.04 9.77
C PHE A 640 -31.14 76.67 11.15
N ARG A 641 -30.50 75.72 11.84
CA ARG A 641 -30.87 75.32 13.21
C ARG A 641 -30.76 76.49 14.19
N SER A 642 -29.69 77.28 14.12
CA SER A 642 -29.49 78.49 14.93
C SER A 642 -30.56 79.56 14.68
N MET A 643 -30.93 79.82 13.41
CA MET A 643 -32.00 80.77 13.07
C MET A 643 -33.36 80.35 13.64
N LEU A 644 -33.67 79.05 13.59
CA LEU A 644 -34.91 78.51 14.17
C LEU A 644 -34.95 78.65 15.71
N THR A 645 -33.85 78.32 16.40
CA THR A 645 -33.77 78.48 17.86
C THR A 645 -33.90 79.94 18.28
N ARG A 646 -33.22 80.86 17.59
CA ARG A 646 -33.23 82.30 17.91
C ARG A 646 -34.63 82.95 17.75
N ARG A 647 -35.55 82.32 17.01
CA ARG A 647 -36.93 82.81 16.85
C ARG A 647 -37.87 82.43 18.02
N ARG A 648 -37.47 81.55 18.94
CA ARG A 648 -38.35 81.00 20.00
C ARG A 648 -38.12 81.61 21.39
N GLN A 649 -37.25 82.61 21.54
CA GLN A 649 -36.71 83.02 22.84
C GLN A 649 -36.76 84.55 23.07
N THR A 650 -37.96 85.16 23.01
CA THR A 650 -38.18 86.60 23.21
C THR A 650 -39.47 86.94 24.00
N VAL A 651 -39.75 86.24 25.10
CA VAL A 651 -40.74 86.62 26.13
C VAL A 651 -40.26 86.07 27.50
N GLY A 652 -40.22 86.89 28.56
CA GLY A 652 -40.09 86.40 29.95
C GLY A 652 -39.06 87.13 30.86
N ASP A 653 -39.50 88.20 31.51
CA ASP A 653 -38.92 88.81 32.74
C ASP A 653 -39.33 88.01 34.01
N ALA A 654 -38.87 88.21 35.26
CA ALA A 654 -37.65 88.77 35.88
C ALA A 654 -37.76 88.57 37.43
N SER A 655 -36.91 89.26 38.22
CA SER A 655 -37.01 89.52 39.69
C SER A 655 -36.28 88.60 40.69
N VAL A 656 -35.53 89.23 41.61
CA VAL A 656 -34.96 88.71 42.88
C VAL A 656 -34.87 89.89 43.87
N PHE A 657 -35.39 89.77 45.10
CA PHE A 657 -35.34 90.86 46.09
C PHE A 657 -35.43 90.42 47.57
N SER A 658 -34.82 91.21 48.47
CA SER A 658 -34.95 91.27 49.94
C SER A 658 -34.45 90.11 50.84
N GLN A 659 -33.65 90.47 51.85
CA GLN A 659 -33.83 90.06 53.26
C GLN A 659 -33.18 91.13 54.19
N SER A 660 -33.59 91.21 55.46
CA SER A 660 -33.21 92.31 56.40
C SER A 660 -33.04 91.84 57.87
N LEU A 661 -32.60 92.77 58.75
CA LEU A 661 -32.09 92.51 60.11
C LEU A 661 -33.17 92.49 61.21
N PRO A 662 -32.88 91.87 62.38
CA PRO A 662 -33.56 92.11 63.66
C PRO A 662 -32.76 93.03 64.62
N LEU A 663 -33.44 93.60 65.64
CA LEU A 663 -32.83 94.39 66.73
C LEU A 663 -33.63 94.18 68.05
N GLY A 664 -33.00 94.33 69.22
CA GLY A 664 -33.61 94.13 70.55
C GLY A 664 -33.43 95.33 71.51
N ALA A 665 -34.16 95.36 72.63
CA ALA A 665 -34.31 96.57 73.47
C ALA A 665 -34.40 96.31 75.00
N ALA A 666 -34.05 97.33 75.79
CA ALA A 666 -34.39 97.53 77.22
C ALA A 666 -34.14 99.00 77.62
N PRO A 667 -35.01 99.64 78.42
CA PRO A 667 -34.59 100.14 79.75
C PRO A 667 -35.71 100.21 80.84
N PRO A 668 -35.39 100.43 82.13
CA PRO A 668 -36.38 100.62 83.22
C PRO A 668 -36.25 101.95 84.04
N ALA A 669 -37.18 102.12 85.01
CA ALA A 669 -37.25 103.09 86.12
C ALA A 669 -37.82 104.52 85.83
N ALA A 670 -38.42 105.29 86.77
CA ALA A 670 -39.15 105.04 88.05
C ALA A 670 -39.72 106.37 88.64
N SER A 671 -40.39 106.33 89.81
CA SER A 671 -40.88 107.43 90.72
C SER A 671 -42.21 108.16 90.37
N VAL A 672 -43.16 108.55 91.27
CA VAL A 672 -43.25 108.90 92.75
C VAL A 672 -43.04 110.41 93.03
N GLU A 673 -43.90 111.19 93.73
CA GLU A 673 -45.20 111.00 94.45
C GLU A 673 -45.99 112.36 94.57
N SER A 674 -47.34 112.42 94.47
CA SER A 674 -48.38 112.60 95.54
C SER A 674 -48.63 114.04 96.11
N ALA A 675 -49.56 114.14 97.10
CA ALA A 675 -50.17 115.33 97.74
C ALA A 675 -51.15 116.18 96.86
N LYS A 676 -52.28 116.75 97.30
CA LYS A 676 -53.09 116.83 98.57
C LYS A 676 -54.54 117.22 98.15
N ASP A 677 -55.65 117.15 98.89
CA ASP A 677 -55.97 117.13 100.35
C ASP A 677 -57.08 116.09 100.69
N ALA A 678 -57.50 116.02 101.97
CA ALA A 678 -58.55 115.14 102.52
C ALA A 678 -59.91 115.88 102.70
N PRO A 679 -61.06 115.25 103.11
CA PRO A 679 -61.24 113.87 103.60
C PRO A 679 -62.50 113.09 103.11
N ASP A 680 -62.53 111.77 103.34
CA ASP A 680 -63.56 111.08 104.17
C ASP A 680 -63.09 109.65 104.50
N TYR A 681 -63.13 109.26 105.77
CA TYR A 681 -62.61 107.98 106.27
C TYR A 681 -63.61 106.82 106.14
N ALA A 682 -64.93 107.09 106.13
CA ALA A 682 -65.95 106.04 106.02
C ALA A 682 -66.00 105.40 104.62
N ASP A 683 -65.54 106.14 103.61
CA ASP A 683 -65.44 105.67 102.23
C ASP A 683 -64.12 104.93 101.97
N LEU A 684 -63.05 105.34 102.65
CA LEU A 684 -61.72 104.72 102.52
C LEU A 684 -61.70 103.28 103.07
N LEU A 685 -62.32 103.03 104.23
CA LEU A 685 -62.43 101.67 104.80
C LEU A 685 -63.19 100.71 103.85
N ARG A 686 -64.28 101.18 103.24
CA ARG A 686 -65.09 100.38 102.31
C ARG A 686 -64.30 100.02 101.04
N LYS A 687 -63.49 100.95 100.54
CA LYS A 687 -62.56 100.74 99.42
C LYS A 687 -61.46 99.75 99.78
N VAL A 688 -60.88 99.84 100.98
CA VAL A 688 -59.85 98.89 101.45
C VAL A 688 -60.41 97.47 101.57
N GLN A 689 -61.64 97.28 102.10
CA GLN A 689 -62.27 95.96 102.10
C GLN A 689 -62.51 95.42 100.68
N ALA A 690 -63.06 96.25 99.78
CA ALA A 690 -63.27 95.85 98.38
C ALA A 690 -61.96 95.45 97.68
N HIS A 691 -60.84 96.15 97.95
CA HIS A 691 -59.52 95.78 97.42
C HIS A 691 -58.95 94.50 98.05
N PHE A 692 -59.22 94.20 99.31
CA PHE A 692 -58.82 92.93 99.92
C PHE A 692 -59.63 91.76 99.39
N ASP A 693 -60.94 91.93 99.18
CA ASP A 693 -61.78 90.89 98.59
C ASP A 693 -61.42 90.69 97.10
N SER A 694 -61.19 91.75 96.32
CA SER A 694 -60.75 91.62 94.92
C SER A 694 -59.38 90.94 94.81
N PHE A 695 -58.40 91.34 95.63
CA PHE A 695 -57.09 90.68 95.66
C PHE A 695 -57.19 89.20 96.09
N ARG A 696 -58.16 88.86 96.95
CA ARG A 696 -58.41 87.46 97.35
C ARG A 696 -59.03 86.65 96.22
N GLU A 697 -59.93 87.24 95.43
CA GLU A 697 -60.49 86.60 94.24
C GLU A 697 -59.44 86.46 93.12
N GLU A 698 -58.68 87.52 92.81
CA GLU A 698 -57.57 87.51 91.85
C GLU A 698 -56.54 86.43 92.20
N SER A 699 -56.03 86.43 93.45
CA SER A 699 -55.07 85.44 93.94
C SER A 699 -55.62 84.00 93.93
N ALA A 700 -56.93 83.83 94.15
CA ALA A 700 -57.59 82.53 94.02
C ALA A 700 -57.72 82.08 92.55
N THR A 701 -58.01 83.01 91.63
CA THR A 701 -58.03 82.71 90.18
C THR A 701 -56.63 82.40 89.65
N ASP A 702 -55.59 83.10 90.10
CA ASP A 702 -54.19 82.81 89.74
C ASP A 702 -53.76 81.45 90.28
N HIS A 703 -54.08 81.11 91.53
CA HIS A 703 -53.82 79.77 92.07
C HIS A 703 -54.59 78.67 91.32
N ALA A 704 -55.83 78.94 90.89
CA ALA A 704 -56.60 78.01 90.07
C ALA A 704 -55.97 77.83 88.68
N ALA A 705 -55.57 78.91 88.02
CA ALA A 705 -54.93 78.91 86.71
C ALA A 705 -53.56 78.21 86.74
N LEU A 706 -52.70 78.52 87.72
CA LEU A 706 -51.41 77.84 87.92
C LEU A 706 -51.60 76.35 88.22
N LYS A 707 -52.58 75.98 89.07
CA LYS A 707 -52.90 74.58 89.34
C LYS A 707 -53.44 73.85 88.11
N GLN A 708 -54.22 74.53 87.26
CA GLN A 708 -54.67 73.99 85.98
C GLN A 708 -53.49 73.79 85.01
N GLN A 709 -52.59 74.76 84.89
CA GLN A 709 -51.36 74.62 84.08
C GLN A 709 -50.47 73.48 84.57
N VAL A 710 -50.26 73.35 85.89
CA VAL A 710 -49.48 72.23 86.47
C VAL A 710 -50.15 70.88 86.21
N ASN A 711 -51.48 70.78 86.32
CA ASN A 711 -52.23 69.57 85.96
C ASN A 711 -52.11 69.25 84.47
N GLU A 712 -52.18 70.26 83.59
CA GLU A 712 -52.08 70.08 82.13
C GLU A 712 -50.66 69.71 81.69
N LEU A 713 -49.62 70.29 82.31
CA LEU A 713 -48.22 69.89 82.10
C LEU A 713 -47.95 68.48 82.63
N SER A 714 -48.48 68.12 83.80
CA SER A 714 -48.39 66.76 84.35
C SER A 714 -49.08 65.73 83.44
N ARG A 715 -50.25 66.08 82.89
CA ARG A 715 -50.95 65.28 81.88
C ARG A 715 -50.12 65.13 80.60
N LYS A 716 -49.64 66.23 80.00
CA LYS A 716 -48.82 66.20 78.77
C LYS A 716 -47.52 65.40 78.97
N ASN A 717 -46.88 65.51 80.13
CA ASN A 717 -45.72 64.70 80.48
C ASN A 717 -46.07 63.21 80.59
N SER A 718 -47.24 62.87 81.14
CA SER A 718 -47.73 61.49 81.19
C SER A 718 -48.08 60.93 79.81
N GLU A 719 -48.67 61.75 78.94
CA GLU A 719 -48.95 61.42 77.53
C GLU A 719 -47.64 61.20 76.75
N LEU A 720 -46.66 62.11 76.87
CA LEU A 720 -45.33 61.95 76.26
C LEU A 720 -44.56 60.72 76.77
N MET A 721 -44.61 60.42 78.07
CA MET A 721 -43.97 59.21 78.62
C MET A 721 -44.65 57.93 78.11
N SER A 722 -45.96 57.96 77.88
CA SER A 722 -46.69 56.87 77.21
C SER A 722 -46.22 56.70 75.76
N GLU A 723 -46.12 57.80 75.00
CA GLU A 723 -45.62 57.79 73.61
C GLU A 723 -44.16 57.34 73.50
N ILE A 724 -43.29 57.74 74.43
CA ILE A 724 -41.90 57.25 74.54
C ILE A 724 -41.88 55.74 74.83
N SER A 725 -42.70 55.24 75.75
CA SER A 725 -42.75 53.79 76.03
C SER A 725 -43.26 52.98 74.83
N ARG A 726 -44.26 53.51 74.11
CA ARG A 726 -44.85 52.91 72.91
C ARG A 726 -43.86 52.89 71.74
N SER A 727 -43.23 54.03 71.45
CA SER A 727 -42.25 54.15 70.35
C SER A 727 -40.98 53.33 70.63
N SER A 728 -40.51 53.28 71.89
CA SER A 728 -39.43 52.38 72.31
C SER A 728 -39.81 50.90 72.11
N SER A 729 -41.03 50.51 72.48
CA SER A 729 -41.53 49.14 72.25
C SER A 729 -41.63 48.80 70.75
N GLN A 730 -42.06 49.75 69.93
CA GLN A 730 -42.11 49.61 68.46
C GLN A 730 -40.69 49.53 67.85
N LEU A 731 -39.73 50.28 68.39
CA LEU A 731 -38.32 50.21 67.98
C LEU A 731 -37.73 48.83 68.29
N VAL A 732 -37.93 48.29 69.50
CA VAL A 732 -37.44 46.94 69.87
C VAL A 732 -38.08 45.84 69.01
N ALA A 733 -39.38 45.95 68.71
CA ALA A 733 -40.03 45.01 67.80
C ALA A 733 -39.48 45.11 66.36
N ALA A 734 -39.12 46.32 65.91
CA ALA A 734 -38.51 46.54 64.61
C ALA A 734 -37.06 46.01 64.54
N THR A 735 -36.24 46.20 65.58
CA THR A 735 -34.87 45.66 65.61
C THR A 735 -34.86 44.13 65.66
N GLN A 736 -35.71 43.51 66.49
CA GLN A 736 -35.85 42.05 66.52
C GLN A 736 -36.31 41.49 65.17
N ARG A 737 -37.22 42.18 64.47
CA ARG A 737 -37.64 41.80 63.12
C ARG A 737 -36.52 41.95 62.09
N ALA A 738 -35.68 42.99 62.21
CA ALA A 738 -34.51 43.18 61.36
C ALA A 738 -33.44 42.11 61.61
N GLU A 739 -33.16 41.76 62.87
CA GLU A 739 -32.25 40.69 63.26
C GLU A 739 -32.69 39.32 62.73
N LEU A 740 -33.99 39.00 62.83
CA LEU A 740 -34.56 37.77 62.26
C LEU A 740 -34.50 37.75 60.71
N LEU A 741 -34.74 38.89 60.06
CA LEU A 741 -34.59 39.00 58.61
C LEU A 741 -33.13 38.87 58.15
N GLN A 742 -32.18 39.45 58.90
CA GLN A 742 -30.75 39.31 58.65
C GLN A 742 -30.29 37.86 58.83
N GLY A 743 -30.72 37.20 59.92
CA GLY A 743 -30.43 35.77 60.14
C GLY A 743 -30.97 34.88 59.02
N ASN A 744 -32.21 35.12 58.57
CA ASN A 744 -32.78 34.40 57.43
C ASN A 744 -32.03 34.67 56.12
N PHE A 745 -31.59 35.92 55.88
CA PHE A 745 -30.78 36.27 54.72
C PHE A 745 -29.42 35.56 54.73
N ASP A 746 -28.71 35.54 55.86
CA ASP A 746 -27.43 34.86 55.97
C ASP A 746 -27.56 33.32 55.91
N MET A 747 -28.67 32.73 56.38
CA MET A 747 -29.00 31.32 56.12
C MET A 747 -29.19 31.05 54.62
N LEU A 748 -30.07 31.78 53.95
CA LEU A 748 -30.32 31.61 52.50
C LEU A 748 -29.07 31.84 51.65
N LYS A 749 -28.20 32.76 52.06
CA LYS A 749 -26.90 33.04 51.44
C LYS A 749 -25.93 31.87 51.62
N ASN A 750 -25.91 31.23 52.79
CA ASN A 750 -25.12 30.03 53.05
C ASN A 750 -25.65 28.82 52.26
N GLU A 751 -26.98 28.63 52.21
CA GLU A 751 -27.61 27.58 51.39
C GLU A 751 -27.30 27.77 49.90
N ASN A 752 -27.39 28.99 49.38
CA ASN A 752 -27.02 29.31 48.00
C ASN A 752 -25.53 29.02 47.73
N ALA A 753 -24.63 29.40 48.65
CA ALA A 753 -23.20 29.08 48.55
C ALA A 753 -22.93 27.56 48.63
N GLU A 754 -23.70 26.78 49.38
CA GLU A 754 -23.58 25.33 49.40
C GLU A 754 -24.15 24.70 48.12
N MET A 755 -25.28 25.18 47.61
CA MET A 755 -25.87 24.73 46.34
C MET A 755 -24.95 25.02 45.15
N GLN A 756 -24.25 26.16 45.15
CA GLN A 756 -23.20 26.47 44.17
C GLN A 756 -22.03 25.49 44.26
N LYS A 757 -21.56 25.15 45.47
CA LYS A 757 -20.53 24.10 45.66
C LYS A 757 -21.00 22.73 45.17
N ARG A 758 -22.21 22.33 45.52
CA ARG A 758 -22.83 21.06 45.07
C ARG A 758 -22.91 21.03 43.54
N TYR A 759 -23.38 22.11 42.90
CA TYR A 759 -23.42 22.24 41.44
C TYR A 759 -22.03 22.15 40.81
N ALA A 760 -21.02 22.84 41.34
CA ALA A 760 -19.64 22.74 40.87
C ALA A 760 -19.08 21.31 40.99
N THR A 761 -19.34 20.61 42.10
CA THR A 761 -18.92 19.20 42.24
C THR A 761 -19.69 18.24 41.33
N LEU A 762 -20.95 18.54 40.97
CA LEU A 762 -21.70 17.75 39.99
C LEU A 762 -21.15 17.97 38.58
N LEU A 763 -20.79 19.20 38.22
CA LEU A 763 -20.15 19.52 36.94
C LEU A 763 -18.77 18.87 36.82
N GLU A 764 -17.94 18.94 37.87
CA GLU A 764 -16.63 18.27 37.87
C GLU A 764 -16.78 16.74 37.76
N ASN A 765 -17.77 16.16 38.44
CA ASN A 765 -18.06 14.73 38.33
C ASN A 765 -18.59 14.35 36.93
N ALA A 766 -19.40 15.18 36.28
CA ALA A 766 -19.84 14.97 34.90
C ALA A 766 -18.63 14.93 33.95
N ASN A 767 -17.79 15.98 33.97
CA ASN A 767 -16.59 16.05 33.14
C ASN A 767 -15.63 14.87 33.40
N ARG A 768 -15.49 14.42 34.65
CA ARG A 768 -14.70 13.23 35.01
C ARG A 768 -15.30 11.92 34.47
N GLN A 769 -16.62 11.81 34.32
CA GLN A 769 -17.23 10.66 33.66
C GLN A 769 -17.12 10.74 32.14
N ASP A 770 -17.24 11.92 31.53
CA ASP A 770 -17.08 12.09 30.08
C ASP A 770 -15.65 11.80 29.61
N ILE A 771 -14.63 12.18 30.40
CA ILE A 771 -13.24 11.77 30.14
C ILE A 771 -13.09 10.24 30.22
N ARG A 772 -13.76 9.57 31.17
CA ARG A 772 -13.72 8.11 31.30
C ARG A 772 -14.48 7.38 30.19
N THR A 773 -15.60 7.90 29.71
CA THR A 773 -16.34 7.30 28.59
C THR A 773 -15.60 7.49 27.27
N GLN A 774 -14.90 8.61 27.09
CA GLN A 774 -13.95 8.80 25.98
C GLN A 774 -12.80 7.77 26.05
N GLN A 775 -12.11 7.66 27.19
CA GLN A 775 -11.04 6.67 27.38
C GLN A 775 -11.52 5.23 27.14
N ALA A 776 -12.65 4.84 27.72
CA ALA A 776 -13.22 3.51 27.51
C ALA A 776 -13.67 3.26 26.05
N ALA A 777 -14.01 4.31 25.29
CA ALA A 777 -14.30 4.19 23.86
C ALA A 777 -13.03 4.08 23.00
N GLU A 778 -11.93 4.72 23.41
CA GLU A 778 -10.61 4.56 22.78
C GLU A 778 -10.06 3.14 23.04
N ASP A 779 -10.05 2.68 24.29
CA ASP A 779 -9.70 1.30 24.67
C ASP A 779 -10.52 0.25 23.89
N LEU A 780 -11.83 0.49 23.69
CA LEU A 780 -12.71 -0.38 22.90
C LEU A 780 -12.31 -0.41 21.41
N VAL A 781 -11.80 0.69 20.85
CA VAL A 781 -11.35 0.75 19.45
C VAL A 781 -9.99 0.07 19.31
N GLU A 782 -9.04 0.30 20.23
CA GLU A 782 -7.73 -0.36 20.20
C GLU A 782 -7.85 -1.88 20.40
N THR A 783 -8.65 -2.33 21.37
CA THR A 783 -8.90 -3.76 21.59
C THR A 783 -9.62 -4.43 20.42
N LYS A 784 -10.55 -3.74 19.74
CA LYS A 784 -11.14 -4.22 18.47
C LYS A 784 -10.10 -4.33 17.37
N GLY A 785 -9.23 -3.33 17.20
CA GLY A 785 -8.14 -3.38 16.21
C GLY A 785 -7.19 -4.56 16.45
N LEU A 786 -6.83 -4.83 17.72
CA LEU A 786 -6.04 -5.99 18.10
C LEU A 786 -6.77 -7.31 17.80
N VAL A 787 -8.05 -7.41 18.12
CA VAL A 787 -8.89 -8.60 17.81
C VAL A 787 -8.98 -8.83 16.30
N GLU A 788 -9.14 -7.78 15.49
CA GLU A 788 -9.12 -7.90 14.02
C GLU A 788 -7.75 -8.36 13.48
N SER A 789 -6.64 -7.87 14.03
CA SER A 789 -5.30 -8.35 13.66
C SER A 789 -5.15 -9.84 13.97
N LEU A 790 -5.46 -10.24 15.21
CA LEU A 790 -5.41 -11.63 15.65
C LEU A 790 -6.37 -12.54 14.84
N GLN A 791 -7.52 -12.03 14.38
CA GLN A 791 -8.40 -12.77 13.49
C GLN A 791 -7.80 -12.96 12.09
N ARG A 792 -7.17 -11.93 11.51
CA ARG A 792 -6.45 -12.02 10.22
C ARG A 792 -5.27 -12.99 10.31
N GLU A 793 -4.46 -12.88 11.35
CA GLU A 793 -3.34 -13.80 11.64
C GLU A 793 -3.83 -15.24 11.82
N ASN A 794 -4.92 -15.45 12.59
CA ASN A 794 -5.48 -16.78 12.80
C ASN A 794 -6.10 -17.37 11.52
N ALA A 795 -6.64 -16.54 10.62
CA ALA A 795 -7.10 -16.97 9.30
C ALA A 795 -5.93 -17.36 8.38
N ASN A 796 -4.85 -16.57 8.38
CA ASN A 796 -3.64 -16.90 7.62
C ASN A 796 -2.98 -18.19 8.11
N LEU A 797 -2.79 -18.34 9.43
CA LEU A 797 -2.24 -19.56 10.04
C LEU A 797 -3.11 -20.80 9.78
N LYS A 798 -4.42 -20.65 9.60
CA LYS A 798 -5.31 -21.74 9.14
C LYS A 798 -5.06 -22.09 7.68
N ALA A 799 -4.99 -21.10 6.79
CA ALA A 799 -4.70 -21.30 5.37
C ALA A 799 -3.33 -21.97 5.16
N GLU A 800 -2.30 -21.50 5.86
CA GLU A 800 -0.96 -22.14 5.89
C GLU A 800 -1.03 -23.57 6.41
N LYS A 801 -1.72 -23.82 7.53
CA LYS A 801 -1.87 -25.17 8.10
C LYS A 801 -2.57 -26.14 7.15
N ASP A 802 -3.60 -25.69 6.44
CA ASP A 802 -4.31 -26.54 5.48
C ASP A 802 -3.51 -26.72 4.17
N LEU A 803 -2.68 -25.74 3.78
CA LEU A 803 -1.68 -25.90 2.72
C LEU A 803 -0.61 -26.93 3.11
N TRP A 804 -0.09 -26.88 4.34
CA TRP A 804 0.87 -27.86 4.87
C TRP A 804 0.28 -29.28 4.90
N LYS A 805 -0.97 -29.46 5.36
CA LYS A 805 -1.67 -30.76 5.26
C LYS A 805 -1.80 -31.26 3.82
N ASN A 806 -2.06 -30.37 2.86
CA ASN A 806 -2.17 -30.74 1.46
C ASN A 806 -0.81 -31.17 0.86
N ILE A 807 0.31 -30.58 1.32
CA ILE A 807 1.67 -31.04 0.99
C ILE A 807 1.96 -32.38 1.67
N GLU A 808 1.70 -32.51 2.97
CA GLU A 808 1.87 -33.75 3.74
C GLU A 808 1.10 -34.92 3.11
N LYS A 809 -0.18 -34.70 2.77
CA LYS A 809 -1.01 -35.70 2.10
C LYS A 809 -0.41 -36.13 0.75
N ARG A 810 0.02 -35.19 -0.10
CA ARG A 810 0.67 -35.53 -1.39
C ARG A 810 1.94 -36.33 -1.17
N LEU A 811 2.79 -35.94 -0.21
CA LEU A 811 4.01 -36.67 0.12
C LEU A 811 3.74 -38.08 0.67
N ILE A 812 2.60 -38.30 1.33
CA ILE A 812 2.13 -39.63 1.74
C ILE A 812 1.68 -40.44 0.52
N GLU A 813 0.86 -39.86 -0.38
CA GLU A 813 0.40 -40.50 -1.63
C GLU A 813 1.59 -40.85 -2.56
N ASP A 814 2.59 -39.97 -2.67
CA ASP A 814 3.86 -40.20 -3.38
C ASP A 814 4.70 -41.30 -2.71
N ASN A 815 4.74 -41.36 -1.37
CA ASN A 815 5.41 -42.46 -0.65
C ASN A 815 4.69 -43.80 -0.83
N GLU A 816 3.36 -43.82 -0.86
CA GLU A 816 2.59 -45.05 -1.07
C GLU A 816 2.72 -45.55 -2.51
N THR A 817 2.67 -44.67 -3.52
CA THR A 817 2.95 -45.04 -4.90
C THR A 817 4.37 -45.58 -5.08
N LEU A 818 5.41 -44.91 -4.55
CA LEU A 818 6.79 -45.40 -4.59
C LEU A 818 6.98 -46.74 -3.84
N ARG A 819 6.27 -46.95 -2.72
CA ARG A 819 6.26 -48.25 -2.00
C ARG A 819 5.60 -49.35 -2.83
N ASN A 820 4.50 -49.05 -3.51
CA ASN A 820 3.79 -49.99 -4.38
C ASN A 820 4.62 -50.33 -5.63
N GLU A 821 5.27 -49.35 -6.25
CA GLU A 821 6.21 -49.57 -7.35
C GLU A 821 7.42 -50.40 -6.92
N ARG A 822 8.01 -50.08 -5.76
CA ARG A 822 9.07 -50.90 -5.18
C ARG A 822 8.58 -52.33 -4.91
N GLY A 823 7.42 -52.53 -4.30
CA GLY A 823 6.85 -53.86 -4.06
C GLY A 823 6.63 -54.65 -5.36
N ARG A 824 6.23 -53.96 -6.44
CA ARG A 824 6.11 -54.54 -7.78
C ARG A 824 7.47 -54.92 -8.38
N LEU A 825 8.51 -54.12 -8.17
CA LEU A 825 9.88 -54.42 -8.60
C LEU A 825 10.53 -55.53 -7.77
N ASP A 826 10.35 -55.54 -6.46
CA ASP A 826 10.82 -56.60 -5.55
C ASP A 826 10.11 -57.94 -5.88
N SER A 827 8.81 -57.90 -6.21
CA SER A 827 8.08 -59.08 -6.74
C SER A 827 8.60 -59.53 -8.11
N LEU A 828 8.86 -58.60 -9.04
CA LEU A 828 9.44 -58.94 -10.35
C LEU A 828 10.84 -59.53 -10.21
N ASN A 829 11.66 -59.02 -9.30
CA ASN A 829 12.98 -59.56 -8.97
C ASN A 829 12.88 -60.96 -8.37
N ALA A 830 11.93 -61.21 -7.46
CA ALA A 830 11.70 -62.56 -6.91
C ALA A 830 11.25 -63.54 -8.00
N ASN A 831 10.38 -63.12 -8.92
CA ASN A 831 9.96 -63.93 -10.07
C ASN A 831 11.13 -64.21 -11.03
N LEU A 832 11.97 -63.21 -11.33
CA LEU A 832 13.17 -63.38 -12.15
C LEU A 832 14.21 -64.30 -11.48
N GLN A 833 14.42 -64.17 -10.17
CA GLN A 833 15.26 -65.11 -9.41
C GLN A 833 14.68 -66.53 -9.43
N THR A 834 13.36 -66.68 -9.35
CA THR A 834 12.70 -68.00 -9.45
C THR A 834 12.92 -68.61 -10.83
N ILE A 835 12.70 -67.86 -11.91
CA ILE A 835 12.94 -68.29 -13.29
C ILE A 835 14.43 -68.61 -13.53
N LEU A 836 15.35 -67.85 -12.95
CA LEU A 836 16.79 -68.14 -13.01
C LEU A 836 17.14 -69.43 -12.25
N ASN A 837 16.58 -69.65 -11.06
CA ASN A 837 16.78 -70.87 -10.29
C ASN A 837 16.18 -72.11 -11.01
N GLU A 838 14.98 -71.98 -11.61
CA GLU A 838 14.36 -73.02 -12.44
C GLU A 838 15.20 -73.33 -13.69
N ARG A 839 15.74 -72.28 -14.33
CA ARG A 839 16.67 -72.45 -15.45
C ARG A 839 17.96 -73.15 -15.00
N GLU A 840 18.57 -72.74 -13.89
CA GLU A 840 19.78 -73.40 -13.37
C GLU A 840 19.49 -74.85 -12.97
N HIS A 841 18.29 -75.16 -12.44
CA HIS A 841 17.89 -76.53 -12.14
C HIS A 841 17.71 -77.37 -13.42
N THR A 842 17.12 -76.82 -14.48
CA THR A 842 16.95 -77.51 -15.77
C THR A 842 18.27 -77.62 -16.56
N ASP A 843 19.17 -76.64 -16.49
CA ASP A 843 20.54 -76.72 -16.99
C ASP A 843 21.37 -77.76 -16.18
N ALA A 844 21.16 -77.88 -14.86
CA ALA A 844 21.80 -78.91 -14.03
C ALA A 844 21.22 -80.31 -14.27
N GLU A 845 19.91 -80.45 -14.48
CA GLU A 845 19.27 -81.72 -14.82
C GLU A 845 19.64 -82.19 -16.22
N SER A 846 19.66 -81.31 -17.22
CA SER A 846 20.11 -81.67 -18.57
C SER A 846 21.58 -82.09 -18.57
N ARG A 847 22.46 -81.40 -17.84
CA ARG A 847 23.84 -81.85 -17.60
C ARG A 847 23.90 -83.22 -16.93
N ARG A 848 23.12 -83.48 -15.87
CA ARG A 848 23.05 -84.80 -15.20
C ARG A 848 22.56 -85.90 -16.14
N ARG A 849 21.54 -85.64 -16.96
CA ARG A 849 21.01 -86.60 -17.95
C ARG A 849 22.03 -86.89 -19.06
N LEU A 850 22.70 -85.86 -19.57
CA LEU A 850 23.78 -86.00 -20.56
C LEU A 850 24.97 -86.78 -19.96
N GLN A 851 25.41 -86.43 -18.75
CA GLN A 851 26.49 -87.14 -18.06
C GLN A 851 26.12 -88.61 -17.78
N SER A 852 24.91 -88.90 -17.31
CA SER A 852 24.45 -90.29 -17.12
C SER A 852 24.38 -91.07 -18.44
N SER A 853 24.03 -90.41 -19.55
CA SER A 853 24.07 -91.01 -20.89
C SER A 853 25.51 -91.28 -21.35
N VAL A 854 26.46 -90.37 -21.06
CA VAL A 854 27.89 -90.58 -21.30
C VAL A 854 28.43 -91.73 -20.45
N GLU A 855 28.13 -91.78 -19.16
CA GLU A 855 28.51 -92.88 -18.26
C GLU A 855 27.92 -94.23 -18.73
N SER A 856 26.68 -94.24 -19.24
CA SER A 856 26.08 -95.43 -19.88
C SER A 856 26.84 -95.86 -21.12
N LEU A 857 27.09 -94.93 -22.07
CA LEU A 857 27.84 -95.19 -23.30
C LEU A 857 29.29 -95.61 -23.02
N GLU A 858 29.95 -95.04 -22.01
CA GLU A 858 31.27 -95.47 -21.54
C GLU A 858 31.22 -96.87 -20.93
N SER A 859 30.16 -97.23 -20.19
CA SER A 859 29.98 -98.57 -19.66
C SER A 859 29.73 -99.61 -20.77
N GLU A 860 28.98 -99.25 -21.81
CA GLU A 860 28.76 -100.06 -23.01
C GLU A 860 30.05 -100.20 -23.85
N LEU A 861 30.82 -99.12 -23.96
CA LEU A 861 32.12 -99.09 -24.63
C LEU A 861 33.18 -99.88 -23.85
N GLN A 862 33.12 -99.91 -22.52
CA GLN A 862 33.92 -100.83 -21.69
C GLN A 862 33.44 -102.27 -21.84
N SER A 863 32.13 -102.52 -21.86
CA SER A 863 31.53 -103.86 -22.02
C SER A 863 31.88 -104.47 -23.38
N THR A 864 31.77 -103.70 -24.46
CA THR A 864 32.19 -104.11 -25.80
C THR A 864 33.70 -104.27 -25.93
N LYS A 865 34.52 -103.40 -25.31
CA LYS A 865 35.98 -103.64 -25.22
C LYS A 865 36.34 -104.92 -24.46
N ARG A 866 35.62 -105.26 -23.38
CA ARG A 866 35.80 -106.54 -22.67
C ARG A 866 35.45 -107.71 -23.56
N LYS A 867 34.24 -107.72 -24.16
CA LYS A 867 33.81 -108.74 -25.14
C LYS A 867 34.80 -108.89 -26.30
N LEU A 868 35.34 -107.79 -26.84
CA LEU A 868 36.34 -107.82 -27.91
C LEU A 868 37.67 -108.42 -27.45
N ASN A 869 38.12 -108.11 -26.22
CA ASN A 869 39.27 -108.78 -25.63
C ASN A 869 38.99 -110.26 -25.36
N ASP A 870 37.80 -110.63 -24.92
CA ASP A 870 37.40 -112.02 -24.69
C ASP A 870 37.38 -112.81 -26.01
N GLU A 871 36.79 -112.26 -27.08
CA GLU A 871 36.83 -112.77 -28.46
C GLU A 871 38.28 -112.89 -28.99
N VAL A 872 39.15 -111.91 -28.71
CA VAL A 872 40.58 -111.97 -29.08
C VAL A 872 41.32 -113.05 -28.29
N GLU A 873 41.01 -113.24 -27.00
CA GLU A 873 41.58 -114.32 -26.19
C GLU A 873 41.01 -115.69 -26.56
N GLU A 874 39.75 -115.80 -26.98
CA GLU A 874 39.19 -117.02 -27.58
C GLU A 874 39.80 -117.29 -28.95
N GLY A 875 40.04 -116.26 -29.77
CA GLY A 875 40.79 -116.35 -31.02
C GLY A 875 42.22 -116.86 -30.81
N LYS A 876 42.94 -116.35 -29.81
CA LYS A 876 44.26 -116.87 -29.39
C LYS A 876 44.16 -118.32 -28.90
N LYS A 877 43.20 -118.66 -28.04
CA LYS A 877 42.97 -120.04 -27.59
C LYS A 877 42.61 -120.97 -28.74
N ALA A 878 41.91 -120.49 -29.77
CA ALA A 878 41.59 -121.24 -30.98
C ALA A 878 42.81 -121.39 -31.90
N SER A 879 43.70 -120.39 -31.98
CA SER A 879 45.00 -120.52 -32.65
C SER A 879 45.85 -121.57 -31.94
N LEU A 880 46.04 -121.44 -30.62
CA LEU A 880 46.78 -122.39 -29.79
C LEU A 880 46.19 -123.82 -29.86
N ARG A 881 44.87 -123.98 -30.00
CA ARG A 881 44.24 -125.29 -30.25
C ARG A 881 44.60 -125.84 -31.63
N ARG A 882 44.54 -125.03 -32.70
CA ARG A 882 44.96 -125.43 -34.05
C ARG A 882 46.45 -125.77 -34.09
N GLU A 883 47.29 -124.99 -33.42
CA GLU A 883 48.72 -125.24 -33.27
C GLU A 883 48.97 -126.57 -32.53
N TYR A 884 48.27 -126.83 -31.42
CA TYR A 884 48.36 -128.09 -30.68
C TYR A 884 47.82 -129.30 -31.47
N GLU A 885 46.77 -129.13 -32.29
CA GLU A 885 46.30 -130.13 -33.26
C GLU A 885 47.32 -130.36 -34.41
N HIS A 886 48.06 -129.31 -34.79
CA HIS A 886 49.12 -129.36 -35.80
C HIS A 886 50.41 -130.05 -35.26
N GLU A 887 50.68 -129.93 -33.95
CA GLU A 887 51.71 -130.70 -33.25
C GLU A 887 51.27 -132.17 -33.06
N LEU A 888 50.04 -132.42 -32.63
CA LEU A 888 49.49 -133.79 -32.47
C LEU A 888 49.50 -134.58 -33.78
N SER A 889 49.22 -133.92 -34.90
CA SER A 889 49.31 -134.54 -36.24
C SER A 889 50.75 -134.75 -36.73
N GLN A 890 51.75 -134.01 -36.22
CA GLN A 890 53.17 -134.34 -36.41
C GLN A 890 53.65 -135.50 -35.55
N VAL A 891 53.11 -135.69 -34.33
CA VAL A 891 53.60 -136.68 -33.36
C VAL A 891 53.07 -138.11 -33.61
N CYS A 892 52.00 -138.28 -34.40
CA CYS A 892 51.40 -139.60 -34.69
C CYS A 892 52.19 -140.52 -35.66
N LEU A 893 53.52 -140.34 -35.78
CA LEU A 893 54.42 -141.20 -36.56
C LEU A 893 55.65 -141.65 -35.74
N LEU A 894 55.45 -142.54 -34.74
CA LEU A 894 56.33 -143.67 -34.38
C LEU A 894 55.92 -144.37 -33.04
N PRO A 895 55.87 -145.71 -32.96
CA PRO A 895 55.59 -146.49 -31.72
C PRO A 895 56.85 -147.27 -31.21
N PRO A 896 56.77 -148.15 -30.18
CA PRO A 896 56.04 -148.10 -28.89
C PRO A 896 56.95 -148.47 -27.66
N LEU A 897 56.43 -148.43 -26.41
CA LEU A 897 56.40 -149.55 -25.43
C LEU A 897 56.38 -149.18 -23.91
N LYS A 898 55.54 -149.92 -23.16
CA LYS A 898 55.72 -150.46 -21.78
C LYS A 898 55.86 -149.52 -20.54
N ARG A 899 54.86 -149.71 -19.64
CA ARG A 899 54.98 -149.94 -18.17
C ARG A 899 55.37 -148.76 -17.25
N LEU A 900 54.99 -148.73 -15.96
CA LEU A 900 53.80 -149.25 -15.25
C LEU A 900 53.73 -148.64 -13.82
N ARG A 901 52.52 -148.34 -13.32
CA ARG A 901 52.14 -148.10 -11.90
C ARG A 901 52.75 -146.90 -11.12
N PHE A 902 51.85 -146.14 -10.45
CA PHE A 902 51.89 -145.64 -9.05
C PHE A 902 53.14 -144.80 -8.60
N ARG A 903 53.03 -143.74 -7.78
CA ARG A 903 52.11 -143.56 -6.62
C ARG A 903 52.07 -142.10 -6.13
N ARG A 904 50.87 -141.64 -5.75
CA ARG A 904 50.56 -140.64 -4.68
C ARG A 904 51.23 -139.24 -4.66
N LYS A 905 50.37 -138.23 -4.89
CA LYS A 905 49.86 -137.27 -3.88
C LYS A 905 50.76 -136.09 -3.45
N ALA A 906 50.50 -134.90 -4.00
CA ALA A 906 50.77 -133.61 -3.34
C ALA A 906 49.76 -132.52 -3.74
N ARG A 907 49.35 -131.69 -2.75
CA ARG A 907 48.99 -130.25 -2.79
C ARG A 907 47.98 -129.74 -3.87
N ARG A 908 46.80 -129.27 -3.46
CA ARG A 908 46.45 -127.89 -3.02
C ARG A 908 46.35 -126.87 -4.19
N VAL A 909 45.15 -126.77 -4.75
CA VAL A 909 44.57 -125.67 -5.57
C VAL A 909 43.05 -125.82 -5.42
N ALA A 910 42.22 -124.80 -5.25
CA ALA A 910 42.44 -123.45 -4.70
C ALA A 910 41.19 -123.05 -3.89
#